data_AF-A0AAP7FKN0-F1
#
_entry.id   AF-A0AAP7FKN0-F1
#
_cell.length_a   1.000
_cell.length_b   1.000
_cell.length_c   1.000
_cell.angle_alpha   90.00
_cell.angle_beta   90.00
_cell.angle_gamma   90.00
#
_symmetry.space_group_name_H-M   'P 1'
#
loop_
_entity.id
_entity.type
_entity.pdbx_description
1 polymer ?
#
loop_
_entity_poly.entity_id
_entity_poly.type
_entity_poly.pdbx_seq_one_letter_code
_entity_poly.pdbx_strand_id
1 'polypeptide(L)'
;MLEAYRKHIEERAALGIVPQPLNAEQTAGLVELLKNPPAGEEAFLVDLITNRVPPGVDEAAYVKAAFLSAVAKGEAKSPLIDRKHATELLGTMQGGYNIETLVALLDDAELGAVAAEQLKHTLLMFDAFHDVAEKAKAGNVHAKAVLESWAAGEWFTSRPAIADKYTLTVFKVPGETNTDDLSPAPDAWSRPDIPLHALAMLKMARDGIEPSQPGSVGPLAQIEAVKAKGFPVAYVGDVVGTGSSRKSATNSVLWFFGDDIPYVPNKRAGGFCFGTKIAPIFYNTMEDAGALPIEFDCTNLAMGDVIDVYPFKGEVRRHGSDELVTEFALKTEVLLDEVRAGGRIPLIVGRGLTEKARAELGQGPSDLFKKPEQPADTGKGFTLAQKMVGRACGLPEGQGVRPGAYCEPKMTTVGSQDTTGPMTRDELKDLACLGFSADLVMQSFCHTAAYPKPIDVTTHHTLPDFIRTRGGVSLRPGDGIIHSWLNRMLMPDTVGTGGDSHTRFPIGISFPAGSGLVAFAAATGVMPLDMPESILVRFKGKLQPGITLRDLVHAIPYYAIQKGLLTVEKKGKKNAFSGRILEIEGLDELTVEQAFELSDASAERSAAGCTIKLPEKAIAEYLQSNITLLRWMIGEGYGDARTLERRAQAMEAWLAKPELLSADADAEYAEIIEIDLADVKEPVLCAPNDPDDARLLSSVQGEKIDEVFIGSCMTNIGHFRAAGKLLEKVKGGIPTRLWLAPPTKMDAHQLTEEGYYGIYGKAGARMEMPGCSLCMGNQARVQTGSTVVSTSTRNFPNRLGDATNVYLASAELAAVASIIGKLPTVEEYMQYAKDIDSMAADVYRYLSFDQIAEFREAAANAKIPVVQA
;
A
#
# COMPACT_ATOMS: atom_id res chain seq x y z
N MET A 1 16.16 28.72 -18.53
CA MET A 1 15.02 28.26 -17.71
C MET A 1 13.70 28.49 -18.44
N LEU A 2 13.23 29.74 -18.64
CA LEU A 2 11.90 30.03 -19.21
C LEU A 2 11.62 29.38 -20.56
N GLU A 3 12.55 29.48 -21.52
CA GLU A 3 12.37 28.90 -22.86
C GLU A 3 12.16 27.38 -22.80
N ALA A 4 13.02 26.67 -22.05
CA ALA A 4 12.89 25.23 -21.85
C ALA A 4 11.57 24.86 -21.15
N TYR A 5 11.14 25.63 -20.16
CA TYR A 5 9.88 25.37 -19.45
C TYR A 5 8.65 25.66 -20.33
N ARG A 6 8.68 26.69 -21.17
CA ARG A 6 7.61 26.96 -22.14
C ARG A 6 7.51 25.87 -23.19
N LYS A 7 8.63 25.37 -23.69
CA LYS A 7 8.65 24.19 -24.57
C LYS A 7 8.03 22.97 -23.89
N HIS A 8 8.34 22.73 -22.61
CA HIS A 8 7.71 21.66 -21.83
C HIS A 8 6.20 21.85 -21.66
N ILE A 9 5.73 23.09 -21.45
CA ILE A 9 4.30 23.43 -21.43
C ILE A 9 3.65 23.04 -22.77
N GLU A 10 4.26 23.41 -23.89
CA GLU A 10 3.74 23.08 -25.23
C GLU A 10 3.71 21.56 -25.48
N GLU A 11 4.78 20.84 -25.11
CA GLU A 11 4.87 19.38 -25.21
C GLU A 11 3.77 18.69 -24.39
N ARG A 12 3.49 19.17 -23.18
CA ARG A 12 2.45 18.62 -22.30
C ARG A 12 1.05 19.01 -22.75
N ALA A 13 0.86 20.24 -23.24
CA ALA A 13 -0.40 20.69 -23.80
C ALA A 13 -0.82 19.88 -25.04
N ALA A 14 0.13 19.40 -25.85
CA ALA A 14 -0.15 18.50 -26.96
C ALA A 14 -0.72 17.14 -26.53
N LEU A 15 -0.51 16.74 -25.27
CA LEU A 15 -1.11 15.56 -24.64
C LEU A 15 -2.40 15.90 -23.85
N GLY A 16 -2.79 17.18 -23.81
CA GLY A 16 -3.95 17.64 -23.03
C GLY A 16 -3.72 17.66 -21.51
N ILE A 17 -2.47 17.76 -21.05
CA ILE A 17 -2.11 17.71 -19.63
C ILE A 17 -1.24 18.90 -19.20
N VAL A 18 -1.24 19.19 -17.91
CA VAL A 18 -0.46 20.28 -17.29
C VAL A 18 1.05 19.96 -17.27
N PRO A 19 1.93 20.98 -17.23
CA PRO A 19 3.37 20.77 -17.10
C PRO A 19 3.74 20.07 -15.78
N GLN A 20 4.93 19.46 -15.75
CA GLN A 20 5.50 18.94 -14.49
C GLN A 20 5.74 20.09 -13.50
N PRO A 21 5.69 19.83 -12.18
CA PRO A 21 6.20 20.76 -11.19
C PRO A 21 7.66 21.10 -11.47
N LEU A 22 8.09 22.28 -11.02
CA LEU A 22 9.48 22.71 -11.13
C LEU A 22 10.37 21.82 -10.25
N ASN A 23 11.49 21.40 -10.82
CA ASN A 23 12.55 20.74 -10.05
C ASN A 23 13.47 21.79 -9.36
N ALA A 24 14.44 21.32 -8.57
CA ALA A 24 15.35 22.19 -7.83
C ALA A 24 16.17 23.14 -8.73
N GLU A 25 16.69 22.64 -9.86
CA GLU A 25 17.48 23.44 -10.82
C GLU A 25 16.63 24.54 -11.47
N GLN A 26 15.42 24.20 -11.92
CA GLN A 26 14.47 25.14 -12.48
C GLN A 26 14.03 26.18 -11.45
N THR A 27 13.84 25.77 -10.20
CA THR A 27 13.51 26.69 -9.09
C THR A 27 14.68 27.62 -8.77
N ALA A 28 15.92 27.15 -8.82
CA ALA A 28 17.10 28.01 -8.69
C ALA A 28 17.20 29.02 -9.84
N GLY A 29 16.92 28.59 -11.07
CA GLY A 29 16.81 29.48 -12.22
C GLY A 29 15.67 30.50 -12.08
N LEU A 30 14.53 30.10 -11.49
CA LEU A 30 13.41 30.99 -11.18
C LEU A 30 13.80 32.07 -10.18
N VAL A 31 14.56 31.70 -9.14
CA VAL A 31 15.03 32.65 -8.12
C VAL A 31 15.86 33.78 -8.74
N GLU A 32 16.76 33.47 -9.67
CA GLU A 32 17.56 34.51 -10.36
C GLU A 32 16.70 35.42 -11.23
N LEU A 33 15.67 34.87 -11.89
CA LEU A 33 14.69 35.65 -12.64
C LEU A 33 13.81 36.52 -11.72
N LEU A 34 13.43 36.05 -10.54
CA LEU A 34 12.67 36.83 -9.56
C LEU A 34 13.51 37.99 -8.98
N LYS A 35 14.84 37.86 -8.93
CA LYS A 35 15.73 38.96 -8.54
C LYS A 35 15.88 40.01 -9.64
N ASN A 36 15.91 39.58 -10.90
CA ASN A 36 16.08 40.45 -12.08
C ASN A 36 15.05 40.08 -13.17
N PRO A 37 13.77 40.46 -13.02
CA PRO A 37 12.71 39.99 -13.90
C PRO A 37 12.82 40.60 -15.30
N PRO A 38 12.70 39.79 -16.37
CA PRO A 38 12.49 40.32 -17.71
C PRO A 38 11.15 41.06 -17.79
N ALA A 39 11.10 42.15 -18.56
CA ALA A 39 9.88 42.94 -18.74
C ALA A 39 8.77 42.10 -19.38
N GLY A 40 7.58 42.12 -18.79
CA GLY A 40 6.39 41.40 -19.27
C GLY A 40 6.27 39.95 -18.76
N GLU A 41 7.24 39.45 -17.99
CA GLU A 41 7.22 38.10 -17.40
C GLU A 41 6.81 38.10 -15.93
N GLU A 42 6.57 39.27 -15.32
CA GLU A 42 6.47 39.45 -13.87
C GLU A 42 5.38 38.57 -13.24
N ALA A 43 4.17 38.61 -13.78
CA ALA A 43 3.05 37.81 -13.28
C ALA A 43 3.28 36.30 -13.47
N PHE A 44 3.92 35.90 -14.57
CA PHE A 44 4.21 34.49 -14.84
C PHE A 44 5.25 33.96 -13.86
N LEU A 45 6.31 34.71 -13.57
CA LEU A 45 7.33 34.30 -12.59
C LEU A 45 6.73 34.14 -11.18
N VAL A 46 5.83 35.06 -10.78
CA VAL A 46 5.13 34.97 -9.49
C VAL A 46 4.20 33.75 -9.47
N ASP A 47 3.49 33.44 -10.56
CA ASP A 47 2.67 32.22 -10.64
C ASP A 47 3.52 30.96 -10.48
N LEU A 48 4.68 30.88 -11.15
CA LEU A 48 5.57 29.72 -11.06
C LEU A 48 6.03 29.42 -9.63
N ILE A 49 6.51 30.44 -8.89
CA ILE A 49 6.98 30.24 -7.52
C ILE A 49 5.83 29.96 -6.56
N THR A 50 4.63 30.48 -6.85
CA THR A 50 3.44 30.34 -6.01
C THR A 50 2.81 28.96 -6.19
N ASN A 51 2.64 28.49 -7.44
CA ASN A 51 1.76 27.38 -7.79
C ASN A 51 2.46 26.18 -8.46
N ARG A 52 3.75 26.28 -8.84
CA ARG A 52 4.45 25.23 -9.61
C ARG A 52 5.61 24.58 -8.89
N VAL A 53 5.85 24.90 -7.62
CA VAL A 53 6.87 24.25 -6.78
C VAL A 53 6.19 23.28 -5.82
N PRO A 54 6.62 22.01 -5.74
CA PRO A 54 6.12 21.07 -4.74
C PRO A 54 6.26 21.62 -3.29
N PRO A 55 5.36 21.25 -2.36
CA PRO A 55 5.43 21.67 -0.96
C PRO A 55 6.38 20.78 -0.14
N GLY A 56 6.41 20.98 1.18
CA GLY A 56 7.04 20.05 2.10
C GLY A 56 8.57 20.07 2.05
N VAL A 57 9.17 18.87 2.05
CA VAL A 57 10.63 18.68 2.05
C VAL A 57 11.19 18.23 0.70
N ASP A 58 10.50 18.55 -0.40
CA ASP A 58 11.06 18.39 -1.74
C ASP A 58 12.30 19.29 -1.95
N GLU A 59 13.20 18.87 -2.84
CA GLU A 59 14.43 19.62 -3.14
C GLU A 59 14.12 20.99 -3.78
N ALA A 60 13.07 21.10 -4.58
CA ALA A 60 12.61 22.39 -5.11
C ALA A 60 11.98 23.26 -4.01
N ALA A 61 11.27 22.64 -3.05
CA ALA A 61 10.74 23.33 -1.89
C ALA A 61 11.87 23.91 -1.02
N TYR A 62 12.99 23.19 -0.86
CA TYR A 62 14.17 23.71 -0.16
C TYR A 62 14.69 25.01 -0.79
N VAL A 63 14.85 25.03 -2.12
CA VAL A 63 15.33 26.23 -2.85
C VAL A 63 14.33 27.38 -2.73
N LYS A 64 13.03 27.10 -2.86
CA LYS A 64 11.95 28.09 -2.66
C LYS A 64 11.97 28.67 -1.24
N ALA A 65 12.00 27.81 -0.22
CA ALA A 65 12.01 28.22 1.19
C ALA A 65 13.25 29.07 1.52
N ALA A 66 14.44 28.67 1.05
CA ALA A 66 15.67 29.42 1.27
C ALA A 66 15.59 30.83 0.69
N PHE A 67 15.12 30.97 -0.56
CA PHE A 67 14.96 32.27 -1.20
C PHE A 67 13.91 33.14 -0.47
N LEU A 68 12.72 32.61 -0.21
CA LEU A 68 11.66 33.36 0.45
C LEU A 68 12.07 33.76 1.88
N SER A 69 12.80 32.90 2.59
CA SER A 69 13.36 33.21 3.91
C SER A 69 14.35 34.37 3.85
N ALA A 70 15.26 34.37 2.87
CA ALA A 70 16.22 35.45 2.69
C ALA A 70 15.51 36.78 2.35
N VAL A 71 14.44 36.75 1.54
CA VAL A 71 13.65 37.95 1.24
C VAL A 71 12.92 38.45 2.50
N ALA A 72 12.25 37.56 3.26
CA ALA A 72 11.55 37.94 4.49
C ALA A 72 12.49 38.55 5.55
N LYS A 73 13.71 38.01 5.67
CA LYS A 73 14.78 38.52 6.56
C LYS A 73 15.50 39.77 6.02
N GLY A 74 15.24 40.19 4.78
CA GLY A 74 15.90 41.33 4.15
C GLY A 74 17.34 41.07 3.67
N GLU A 75 17.76 39.81 3.65
CA GLU A 75 19.07 39.33 3.18
C GLU A 75 19.13 39.22 1.65
N ALA A 76 17.97 39.08 1.00
CA ALA A 76 17.81 39.13 -0.45
C ALA A 76 16.71 40.14 -0.84
N LYS A 77 16.72 40.57 -2.10
CA LYS A 77 15.72 41.49 -2.65
C LYS A 77 15.16 40.95 -3.96
N SER A 78 13.86 41.18 -4.16
CA SER A 78 13.17 41.00 -5.43
C SER A 78 12.28 42.22 -5.68
N PRO A 79 12.21 42.76 -6.90
CA PRO A 79 11.23 43.79 -7.25
C PRO A 79 9.78 43.25 -7.32
N LEU A 80 9.57 41.93 -7.29
CA LEU A 80 8.25 41.30 -7.44
C LEU A 80 7.68 40.73 -6.14
N ILE A 81 8.55 40.40 -5.19
CA ILE A 81 8.18 39.78 -3.91
C ILE A 81 8.82 40.59 -2.80
N ASP A 82 7.99 41.30 -2.04
CA ASP A 82 8.42 42.00 -0.83
C ASP A 82 8.47 41.06 0.39
N ARG A 83 8.91 41.59 1.54
CA ARG A 83 9.07 40.81 2.78
C ARG A 83 7.75 40.19 3.26
N LYS A 84 6.64 40.92 3.11
CA LYS A 84 5.32 40.47 3.54
C LYS A 84 4.83 39.34 2.65
N HIS A 85 4.88 39.52 1.34
CA HIS A 85 4.48 38.51 0.36
C HIS A 85 5.36 37.25 0.47
N ALA A 86 6.66 37.40 0.73
CA ALA A 86 7.54 36.25 0.99
C ALA A 86 7.10 35.45 2.23
N THR A 87 6.66 36.14 3.29
CA THR A 87 6.15 35.52 4.52
C THR A 87 4.82 34.79 4.24
N GLU A 88 3.93 35.37 3.46
CA GLU A 88 2.68 34.73 3.02
C GLU A 88 2.96 33.47 2.17
N LEU A 89 3.90 33.54 1.22
CA LEU A 89 4.30 32.39 0.39
C LEU A 89 5.01 31.28 1.18
N LEU A 90 5.72 31.61 2.27
CA LEU A 90 6.23 30.59 3.19
C LEU A 90 5.08 29.84 3.88
N GLY A 91 3.98 30.52 4.17
CA GLY A 91 2.77 29.93 4.76
C GLY A 91 2.07 28.89 3.87
N THR A 92 2.28 28.94 2.55
CA THR A 92 1.61 28.03 1.61
C THR A 92 2.36 26.74 1.33
N MET A 93 3.54 26.55 1.92
CA MET A 93 4.43 25.41 1.65
C MET A 93 4.07 24.12 2.41
N GLN A 94 2.90 24.08 3.06
CA GLN A 94 2.36 22.99 3.90
C GLN A 94 3.14 22.68 5.18
N GLY A 95 4.47 22.63 5.13
CA GLY A 95 5.36 22.34 6.25
C GLY A 95 6.79 22.03 5.80
N GLY A 96 7.69 21.74 6.74
CA GLY A 96 9.10 21.45 6.46
C GLY A 96 9.98 22.70 6.49
N TYR A 97 10.68 23.00 5.39
CA TYR A 97 11.74 24.03 5.36
C TYR A 97 11.25 25.47 5.62
N ASN A 98 9.94 25.71 5.56
CA ASN A 98 9.32 27.01 5.82
C ASN A 98 9.14 27.30 7.33
N ILE A 99 9.05 26.27 8.17
CA ILE A 99 8.59 26.39 9.56
C ILE A 99 9.54 27.21 10.43
N GLU A 100 10.84 26.91 10.41
CA GLU A 100 11.83 27.59 11.24
C GLU A 100 11.80 29.11 11.02
N THR A 101 11.74 29.53 9.75
CA THR A 101 11.65 30.95 9.40
C THR A 101 10.34 31.57 9.88
N LEU A 102 9.18 30.93 9.68
CA LEU A 102 7.90 31.46 10.15
C LEU A 102 7.88 31.63 11.68
N VAL A 103 8.42 30.67 12.44
CA VAL A 103 8.52 30.74 13.90
C VAL A 103 9.50 31.83 14.34
N ALA A 104 10.62 32.01 13.64
CA ALA A 104 11.56 33.10 13.91
C ALA A 104 10.91 34.47 13.67
N LEU A 105 10.13 34.62 12.59
CA LEU A 105 9.46 35.87 12.22
C LEU A 105 8.37 36.31 13.19
N LEU A 106 7.93 35.46 14.12
CA LEU A 106 7.02 35.87 15.21
C LEU A 106 7.62 36.99 16.08
N ASP A 107 8.95 37.16 16.11
CA ASP A 107 9.61 38.24 16.85
C ASP A 107 9.82 39.52 16.01
N ASP A 108 9.52 39.48 14.71
CA ASP A 108 9.69 40.63 13.81
C ASP A 108 8.54 41.63 13.98
N ALA A 109 8.88 42.92 14.14
CA ALA A 109 7.90 43.97 14.42
C ALA A 109 6.93 44.27 13.26
N GLU A 110 7.33 43.99 12.02
CA GLU A 110 6.51 44.20 10.82
C GLU A 110 5.80 42.92 10.39
N LEU A 111 6.48 41.76 10.55
CA LEU A 111 6.04 40.48 9.99
C LEU A 111 5.41 39.54 11.02
N GLY A 112 5.53 39.79 12.33
CA GLY A 112 5.05 38.89 13.37
C GLY A 112 3.57 38.53 13.28
N ALA A 113 2.72 39.51 12.94
CA ALA A 113 1.29 39.27 12.70
C ALA A 113 1.02 38.43 11.44
N VAL A 114 1.80 38.64 10.38
CA VAL A 114 1.66 37.90 9.11
C VAL A 114 2.11 36.45 9.30
N ALA A 115 3.26 36.25 9.96
CA ALA A 115 3.77 34.92 10.29
C ALA A 115 2.83 34.14 11.20
N ALA A 116 2.25 34.80 12.21
CA ALA A 116 1.22 34.20 13.05
C ALA A 116 0.03 33.72 12.22
N GLU A 117 -0.50 34.56 11.33
CA GLU A 117 -1.63 34.19 10.47
C GLU A 117 -1.34 32.96 9.61
N GLN A 118 -0.12 32.83 9.09
CA GLN A 118 0.28 31.62 8.35
C GLN A 118 0.39 30.38 9.26
N LEU A 119 0.99 30.52 10.44
CA LEU A 119 1.19 29.41 11.38
C LEU A 119 -0.13 28.87 11.95
N LYS A 120 -1.16 29.71 12.12
CA LYS A 120 -2.49 29.29 12.58
C LYS A 120 -3.10 28.16 11.74
N HIS A 121 -2.80 28.13 10.43
CA HIS A 121 -3.31 27.14 9.49
C HIS A 121 -2.27 26.07 9.11
N THR A 122 -1.08 26.11 9.69
CA THR A 122 -0.02 25.13 9.44
C THR A 122 -0.17 23.93 10.38
N LEU A 123 -0.42 22.74 9.82
CA LEU A 123 -0.65 21.52 10.63
C LEU A 123 0.65 20.77 10.95
N LEU A 124 1.59 20.75 10.01
CA LEU A 124 2.83 19.98 10.09
C LEU A 124 3.90 20.67 10.96
N MET A 125 3.52 21.07 12.18
CA MET A 125 4.41 21.71 13.15
C MET A 125 5.33 20.72 13.85
N PHE A 126 4.87 19.47 14.05
CA PHE A 126 5.60 18.42 14.78
C PHE A 126 6.26 18.97 16.06
N ASP A 127 7.60 18.89 16.17
CA ASP A 127 8.33 19.36 17.35
C ASP A 127 8.47 20.89 17.41
N ALA A 128 8.40 21.60 16.27
CA ALA A 128 8.42 23.06 16.24
C ALA A 128 7.19 23.70 16.90
N PHE A 129 6.19 22.90 17.29
CA PHE A 129 5.16 23.29 18.25
C PHE A 129 5.79 23.84 19.55
N HIS A 130 6.84 23.19 20.06
CA HIS A 130 7.50 23.57 21.31
C HIS A 130 8.18 24.93 21.18
N ASP A 131 8.78 25.25 20.03
CA ASP A 131 9.40 26.55 19.78
C ASP A 131 8.37 27.70 19.84
N VAL A 132 7.17 27.49 19.30
CA VAL A 132 6.06 28.45 19.39
C VAL A 132 5.56 28.55 20.83
N ALA A 133 5.43 27.42 21.54
CA ALA A 133 4.99 27.41 22.92
C ALA A 133 5.97 28.12 23.87
N GLU A 134 7.27 27.96 23.68
CA GLU A 134 8.31 28.66 24.43
C GLU A 134 8.25 30.17 24.21
N LYS A 135 8.09 30.63 22.96
CA LYS A 135 7.89 32.05 22.65
C LYS A 135 6.63 32.62 23.30
N ALA A 136 5.52 31.87 23.29
CA ALA A 136 4.29 32.28 23.95
C ALA A 136 4.48 32.41 25.47
N LYS A 137 5.17 31.46 26.12
CA LYS A 137 5.54 31.52 27.54
C LYS A 137 6.46 32.71 27.85
N ALA A 138 7.35 33.06 26.93
CA ALA A 138 8.22 34.24 27.04
C ALA A 138 7.48 35.58 26.81
N GLY A 139 6.17 35.56 26.52
CA GLY A 139 5.33 36.75 26.39
C GLY A 139 5.16 37.26 24.96
N ASN A 140 5.58 36.52 23.93
CA ASN A 140 5.34 36.90 22.54
C ASN A 140 3.82 36.81 22.22
N VAL A 141 3.21 37.95 21.91
CA VAL A 141 1.76 38.07 21.65
C VAL A 141 1.32 37.33 20.39
N HIS A 142 2.17 37.25 19.38
CA HIS A 142 1.90 36.57 18.12
C HIS A 142 1.94 35.05 18.32
N ALA A 143 2.95 34.54 19.03
CA ALA A 143 3.04 33.12 19.39
C ALA A 143 1.86 32.67 20.26
N LYS A 144 1.44 33.51 21.21
CA LYS A 144 0.25 33.25 22.03
C LYS A 144 -1.02 33.15 21.17
N ALA A 145 -1.21 34.06 20.21
CA ALA A 145 -2.36 34.02 19.30
C ALA A 145 -2.37 32.75 18.42
N VAL A 146 -1.20 32.25 18.01
CA VAL A 146 -1.07 30.98 17.28
C VAL A 146 -1.52 29.81 18.14
N LEU A 147 -1.03 29.69 19.39
CA LEU A 147 -1.46 28.65 20.32
C LEU A 147 -2.96 28.68 20.58
N GLU A 148 -3.53 29.87 20.81
CA GLU A 148 -4.96 30.05 21.06
C GLU A 148 -5.81 29.63 19.85
N SER A 149 -5.36 29.96 18.63
CA SER A 149 -5.99 29.53 17.37
C SER A 149 -5.96 28.01 17.21
N TRP A 150 -4.81 27.36 17.43
CA TRP A 150 -4.73 25.90 17.36
C TRP A 150 -5.61 25.24 18.41
N ALA A 151 -5.64 25.76 19.64
CA ALA A 151 -6.48 25.24 20.72
C ALA A 151 -7.98 25.41 20.46
N ALA A 152 -8.36 26.44 19.71
CA ALA A 152 -9.73 26.68 19.22
C ALA A 152 -10.08 25.85 17.97
N GLY A 153 -9.09 25.23 17.32
CA GLY A 153 -9.30 24.47 16.08
C GLY A 153 -9.60 25.36 14.86
N GLU A 154 -9.08 26.59 14.83
CA GLU A 154 -9.36 27.56 13.75
C GLU A 154 -9.02 27.02 12.36
N TRP A 155 -7.93 26.24 12.26
CA TRP A 155 -7.50 25.54 11.04
C TRP A 155 -8.58 24.63 10.43
N PHE A 156 -9.46 24.08 11.28
CA PHE A 156 -10.56 23.20 10.88
C PHE A 156 -11.84 24.01 10.65
N THR A 157 -12.15 24.95 11.56
CA THR A 157 -13.40 25.71 11.48
C THR A 157 -13.43 26.73 10.34
N SER A 158 -12.28 27.20 9.88
CA SER A 158 -12.18 28.10 8.72
C SER A 158 -12.45 27.39 7.39
N ARG A 159 -12.37 26.05 7.36
CA ARG A 159 -12.67 25.24 6.17
C ARG A 159 -14.19 25.10 5.99
N PRO A 160 -14.68 25.08 4.74
CA PRO A 160 -16.10 24.88 4.46
C PRO A 160 -16.65 23.65 5.17
N ALA A 161 -17.79 23.82 5.85
CA ALA A 161 -18.49 22.68 6.44
C ALA A 161 -19.01 21.73 5.35
N ILE A 162 -19.23 20.47 5.74
CA ILE A 162 -19.91 19.50 4.87
C ILE A 162 -21.32 20.00 4.56
N ALA A 163 -21.70 19.97 3.28
CA ALA A 163 -23.02 20.41 2.85
C ALA A 163 -24.10 19.40 3.24
N ASP A 164 -25.29 19.89 3.59
CA ASP A 164 -26.45 19.04 3.84
C ASP A 164 -26.87 18.22 2.61
N LYS A 165 -26.51 18.72 1.41
CA LYS A 165 -26.82 18.14 0.12
C LYS A 165 -25.70 18.38 -0.88
N TYR A 166 -25.29 17.33 -1.58
CA TYR A 166 -24.46 17.40 -2.77
C TYR A 166 -25.27 16.98 -4.00
N THR A 167 -25.33 17.83 -5.02
CA THR A 167 -25.88 17.44 -6.34
C THR A 167 -24.72 16.99 -7.22
N LEU A 168 -24.78 15.76 -7.71
CA LEU A 168 -23.65 15.08 -8.38
C LEU A 168 -24.09 14.47 -9.71
N THR A 169 -23.19 14.44 -10.69
CA THR A 169 -23.36 13.64 -11.91
C THR A 169 -22.65 12.29 -11.75
N VAL A 170 -23.32 11.20 -12.13
CA VAL A 170 -22.81 9.84 -12.00
C VAL A 170 -21.88 9.49 -13.17
N PHE A 171 -20.65 9.05 -12.88
CA PHE A 171 -19.79 8.32 -13.81
C PHE A 171 -19.82 6.82 -13.42
N LYS A 172 -20.69 6.04 -14.08
CA LYS A 172 -20.91 4.62 -13.74
C LYS A 172 -19.96 3.70 -14.50
N VAL A 173 -19.28 2.82 -13.77
CA VAL A 173 -18.50 1.69 -14.32
C VAL A 173 -19.17 0.39 -13.87
N PRO A 174 -19.90 -0.30 -14.77
CA PRO A 174 -20.56 -1.58 -14.44
C PRO A 174 -19.57 -2.68 -14.05
N GLY A 175 -19.97 -3.56 -13.13
CA GLY A 175 -19.20 -4.71 -12.67
C GLY A 175 -18.15 -4.39 -11.62
N GLU A 176 -17.04 -5.13 -11.68
CA GLU A 176 -15.90 -4.94 -10.77
C GLU A 176 -14.86 -4.00 -11.39
N THR A 177 -14.57 -2.89 -10.70
CA THR A 177 -13.43 -2.02 -10.98
C THR A 177 -12.24 -2.49 -10.15
N ASN A 178 -11.30 -3.17 -10.80
CA ASN A 178 -10.01 -3.47 -10.21
C ASN A 178 -9.11 -2.22 -10.26
N THR A 179 -8.20 -2.09 -9.30
CA THR A 179 -7.20 -1.00 -9.32
C THR A 179 -6.26 -1.05 -10.54
N ASP A 180 -6.08 -2.21 -11.19
CA ASP A 180 -5.36 -2.29 -12.47
C ASP A 180 -6.17 -1.65 -13.62
N ASP A 181 -7.51 -1.63 -13.56
CA ASP A 181 -8.33 -0.93 -14.55
C ASP A 181 -8.14 0.59 -14.45
N LEU A 182 -7.96 1.10 -13.22
CA LEU A 182 -7.76 2.53 -12.94
C LEU A 182 -6.30 2.99 -13.12
N SER A 183 -5.36 2.08 -12.94
CA SER A 183 -3.92 2.33 -12.99
C SER A 183 -3.22 1.07 -13.50
N PRO A 184 -3.14 0.87 -14.83
CA PRO A 184 -2.65 -0.38 -15.41
C PRO A 184 -1.18 -0.67 -15.07
N ALA A 185 -0.84 -1.96 -14.92
CA ALA A 185 0.52 -2.37 -14.59
C ALA A 185 1.60 -1.88 -15.59
N PRO A 186 1.39 -1.89 -16.93
CA PRO A 186 2.40 -1.41 -17.89
C PRO A 186 2.77 0.08 -17.75
N ASP A 187 1.89 0.86 -17.11
CA ASP A 187 2.02 2.31 -16.88
C ASP A 187 2.54 2.63 -15.48
N ALA A 188 2.99 1.64 -14.70
CA ALA A 188 3.47 1.84 -13.33
C ALA A 188 4.62 2.88 -13.23
N TRP A 189 5.43 2.98 -14.27
CA TRP A 189 6.55 3.92 -14.37
C TRP A 189 6.13 5.40 -14.35
N SER A 190 4.90 5.73 -14.75
CA SER A 190 4.41 7.12 -14.80
C SER A 190 3.63 7.54 -13.55
N ARG A 191 3.40 6.65 -12.58
CA ARG A 191 2.56 6.90 -11.39
C ARG A 191 2.87 8.18 -10.60
N PRO A 192 4.15 8.59 -10.43
CA PRO A 192 4.47 9.87 -9.76
C PRO A 192 4.01 11.10 -10.55
N ASP A 193 3.89 10.99 -11.88
CA ASP A 193 3.36 12.05 -12.74
C ASP A 193 1.84 11.87 -12.89
N ILE A 194 1.10 12.30 -11.87
CA ILE A 194 -0.35 12.08 -11.74
C ILE A 194 -1.12 12.47 -13.02
N PRO A 195 -0.93 13.67 -13.62
CA PRO A 195 -1.66 14.05 -14.84
C PRO A 195 -1.36 13.14 -16.03
N LEU A 196 -0.11 12.72 -16.19
CA LEU A 196 0.27 11.80 -17.26
C LEU A 196 -0.31 10.40 -17.03
N HIS A 197 -0.22 9.90 -15.80
CA HIS A 197 -0.70 8.57 -15.46
C HIS A 197 -2.23 8.47 -15.57
N ALA A 198 -2.95 9.55 -15.25
CA ALA A 198 -4.41 9.59 -15.34
C ALA A 198 -4.93 9.32 -16.76
N LEU A 199 -4.15 9.63 -17.81
CA LEU A 199 -4.53 9.29 -19.18
C LEU A 199 -4.74 7.77 -19.39
N ALA A 200 -4.06 6.92 -18.62
CA ALA A 200 -4.17 5.47 -18.73
C ALA A 200 -5.37 4.86 -17.99
N MET A 201 -6.10 5.66 -17.19
CA MET A 201 -7.26 5.20 -16.42
C MET A 201 -8.35 4.68 -17.35
N LEU A 202 -8.79 3.44 -17.14
CA LEU A 202 -9.82 2.76 -17.95
C LEU A 202 -9.50 2.76 -19.45
N LYS A 203 -8.22 2.66 -19.82
CA LYS A 203 -7.81 2.63 -21.24
C LYS A 203 -8.21 1.36 -21.99
N MET A 204 -8.55 0.29 -21.26
CA MET A 204 -9.07 -0.95 -21.84
C MET A 204 -10.59 -0.86 -21.94
N ALA A 205 -11.13 -1.09 -23.15
CA ALA A 205 -12.56 -1.04 -23.37
C ALA A 205 -13.30 -2.07 -22.51
N ARG A 206 -14.46 -1.69 -21.98
CA ARG A 206 -15.37 -2.56 -21.23
C ARG A 206 -16.80 -2.06 -21.34
N ASP A 207 -17.75 -2.82 -20.81
CA ASP A 207 -19.16 -2.41 -20.82
C ASP A 207 -19.34 -1.01 -20.22
N GLY A 208 -20.07 -0.16 -20.93
CA GLY A 208 -20.29 1.25 -20.58
C GLY A 208 -19.09 2.20 -20.73
N ILE A 209 -17.88 1.71 -21.07
CA ILE A 209 -16.66 2.54 -21.12
C ILE A 209 -16.00 2.47 -22.50
N GLU A 210 -15.82 3.66 -23.08
CA GLU A 210 -15.28 3.88 -24.43
C GLU A 210 -13.99 4.71 -24.35
N PRO A 211 -12.81 4.05 -24.33
CA PRO A 211 -11.53 4.75 -24.30
C PRO A 211 -11.32 5.60 -25.56
N SER A 212 -10.75 6.79 -25.42
CA SER A 212 -10.44 7.66 -26.56
C SER A 212 -9.38 7.06 -27.48
N GLN A 213 -8.45 6.28 -26.92
CA GLN A 213 -7.52 5.44 -27.68
C GLN A 213 -7.39 4.07 -26.98
N PRO A 214 -8.13 3.04 -27.40
CA PRO A 214 -8.11 1.74 -26.75
C PRO A 214 -6.69 1.20 -26.53
N GLY A 215 -6.37 0.82 -25.29
CA GLY A 215 -5.06 0.34 -24.85
C GLY A 215 -4.05 1.43 -24.48
N SER A 216 -4.35 2.71 -24.73
CA SER A 216 -3.43 3.84 -24.52
C SER A 216 -4.05 4.96 -23.67
N VAL A 217 -5.20 5.49 -24.08
CA VAL A 217 -5.86 6.64 -23.46
C VAL A 217 -7.31 6.28 -23.09
N GLY A 218 -7.66 6.56 -21.84
CA GLY A 218 -8.97 6.36 -21.22
C GLY A 218 -10.12 7.17 -21.83
N PRO A 219 -11.30 7.12 -21.21
CA PRO A 219 -12.55 7.64 -21.78
C PRO A 219 -12.72 9.16 -21.60
N LEU A 220 -11.77 9.96 -22.10
CA LEU A 220 -11.77 11.41 -21.89
C LEU A 220 -13.05 12.09 -22.39
N ALA A 221 -13.59 11.66 -23.54
CA ALA A 221 -14.83 12.18 -24.07
C ALA A 221 -16.05 11.93 -23.13
N GLN A 222 -16.12 10.75 -22.51
CA GLN A 222 -17.20 10.44 -21.56
C GLN A 222 -17.04 11.25 -20.27
N ILE A 223 -15.80 11.42 -19.79
CA ILE A 223 -15.46 12.25 -18.63
C ILE A 223 -15.90 13.70 -18.86
N GLU A 224 -15.58 14.28 -20.01
CA GLU A 224 -15.99 15.65 -20.33
C GLU A 224 -17.52 15.77 -20.52
N ALA A 225 -18.18 14.74 -21.07
CA ALA A 225 -19.64 14.71 -21.20
C ALA A 225 -20.37 14.73 -19.84
N VAL A 226 -19.87 14.01 -18.83
CA VAL A 226 -20.46 14.06 -17.48
C VAL A 226 -20.16 15.38 -16.78
N LYS A 227 -18.95 15.95 -16.94
CA LYS A 227 -18.60 17.27 -16.41
C LYS A 227 -19.43 18.39 -17.02
N ALA A 228 -19.74 18.31 -18.32
CA ALA A 228 -20.54 19.30 -19.03
C ALA A 228 -21.97 19.47 -18.48
N LYS A 229 -22.44 18.56 -17.61
CA LYS A 229 -23.71 18.72 -16.88
C LYS A 229 -23.68 19.78 -15.79
N GLY A 230 -22.50 20.29 -15.43
CA GLY A 230 -22.34 21.43 -14.51
C GLY A 230 -22.39 21.08 -13.01
N PHE A 231 -22.33 19.81 -12.66
CA PHE A 231 -22.23 19.33 -11.27
C PHE A 231 -20.91 18.57 -11.06
N PRO A 232 -20.39 18.51 -9.82
CA PRO A 232 -19.30 17.59 -9.48
C PRO A 232 -19.64 16.15 -9.86
N VAL A 233 -18.63 15.35 -10.17
CA VAL A 233 -18.81 13.99 -10.67
C VAL A 233 -18.51 12.98 -9.57
N ALA A 234 -19.37 11.97 -9.43
CA ALA A 234 -19.13 10.82 -8.56
C ALA A 234 -18.69 9.61 -9.37
N TYR A 235 -17.60 8.95 -8.96
CA TYR A 235 -17.22 7.66 -9.50
C TYR A 235 -18.11 6.58 -8.88
N VAL A 236 -18.87 5.84 -9.69
CA VAL A 236 -19.83 4.84 -9.20
C VAL A 236 -19.54 3.47 -9.81
N GLY A 237 -19.53 2.41 -9.01
CA GLY A 237 -19.39 1.03 -9.50
C GLY A 237 -20.19 0.04 -8.67
N ASP A 238 -20.24 -1.23 -9.10
CA ASP A 238 -20.89 -2.28 -8.30
C ASP A 238 -19.91 -2.82 -7.24
N VAL A 239 -18.69 -3.16 -7.66
CA VAL A 239 -17.56 -3.46 -6.76
C VAL A 239 -16.38 -2.57 -7.15
N VAL A 240 -15.81 -1.82 -6.21
CA VAL A 240 -14.79 -0.79 -6.51
C VAL A 240 -13.50 -1.03 -5.71
N GLY A 241 -12.36 -0.94 -6.41
CA GLY A 241 -11.05 -0.81 -5.79
C GLY A 241 -10.39 -2.12 -5.35
N THR A 242 -10.80 -3.26 -5.89
CA THR A 242 -10.18 -4.55 -5.57
C THR A 242 -8.73 -4.64 -6.08
N GLY A 243 -7.96 -5.57 -5.50
CA GLY A 243 -6.61 -5.92 -5.95
C GLY A 243 -5.49 -5.14 -5.26
N SER A 244 -4.74 -4.36 -6.03
CA SER A 244 -3.50 -3.71 -5.58
C SER A 244 -3.75 -2.48 -4.72
N SER A 245 -2.87 -2.21 -3.75
CA SER A 245 -2.89 -1.00 -2.91
C SER A 245 -2.38 0.28 -3.63
N ARG A 246 -2.26 0.26 -4.96
CA ARG A 246 -1.61 1.34 -5.72
C ARG A 246 -2.42 2.65 -5.58
N LYS A 247 -1.85 3.63 -4.86
CA LYS A 247 -2.47 4.96 -4.68
C LYS A 247 -2.76 5.68 -6.00
N SER A 248 -2.01 5.34 -7.05
CA SER A 248 -2.23 5.86 -8.40
C SER A 248 -3.65 5.63 -8.94
N ALA A 249 -4.35 4.58 -8.52
CA ALA A 249 -5.75 4.38 -8.89
C ALA A 249 -6.65 5.51 -8.34
N THR A 250 -6.53 5.82 -7.05
CA THR A 250 -7.18 6.99 -6.43
C THR A 250 -6.71 8.29 -7.06
N ASN A 251 -5.40 8.48 -7.25
CA ASN A 251 -4.88 9.71 -7.85
C ASN A 251 -5.49 9.97 -9.24
N SER A 252 -5.64 8.96 -10.09
CA SER A 252 -6.25 9.11 -11.42
C SER A 252 -7.73 9.50 -11.33
N VAL A 253 -8.51 8.86 -10.44
CA VAL A 253 -9.92 9.19 -10.23
C VAL A 253 -10.06 10.64 -9.74
N LEU A 254 -9.28 11.02 -8.72
CA LEU A 254 -9.32 12.38 -8.16
C LEU A 254 -8.72 13.42 -9.10
N TRP A 255 -7.81 13.05 -9.99
CA TRP A 255 -7.33 13.96 -11.04
C TRP A 255 -8.49 14.44 -11.92
N PHE A 256 -9.39 13.53 -12.30
CA PHE A 256 -10.54 13.89 -13.14
C PHE A 256 -11.72 14.49 -12.35
N PHE A 257 -11.96 14.03 -11.12
CA PHE A 257 -13.21 14.30 -10.40
C PHE A 257 -13.06 14.93 -9.01
N GLY A 258 -11.83 15.13 -8.54
CA GLY A 258 -11.52 15.86 -7.31
C GLY A 258 -11.25 17.35 -7.56
N ASP A 259 -10.83 18.01 -6.49
CA ASP A 259 -10.58 19.44 -6.41
C ASP A 259 -9.08 19.75 -6.38
N ASP A 260 -8.69 20.88 -6.97
CA ASP A 260 -7.32 21.37 -6.88
C ASP A 260 -6.96 21.72 -5.44
N ILE A 261 -5.75 21.33 -5.02
CA ILE A 261 -5.22 21.70 -3.71
C ILE A 261 -4.45 23.02 -3.88
N PRO A 262 -4.82 24.11 -3.18
CA PRO A 262 -4.15 25.39 -3.31
C PRO A 262 -2.63 25.26 -3.11
N TYR A 263 -1.86 25.85 -4.03
CA TYR A 263 -0.39 25.91 -4.00
C TYR A 263 0.34 24.56 -4.12
N VAL A 264 -0.38 23.46 -4.32
CA VAL A 264 0.21 22.12 -4.50
C VAL A 264 0.03 21.69 -5.96
N PRO A 265 1.09 21.69 -6.79
CA PRO A 265 0.94 21.38 -8.20
C PRO A 265 0.61 19.90 -8.43
N ASN A 266 -0.26 19.67 -9.41
CA ASN A 266 -0.51 18.36 -10.03
C ASN A 266 -1.00 17.26 -9.08
N LYS A 267 -1.60 17.64 -7.94
CA LYS A 267 -2.30 16.73 -7.02
C LYS A 267 -3.69 17.30 -6.72
N ARG A 268 -4.67 16.41 -6.62
CA ARG A 268 -6.05 16.74 -6.27
C ARG A 268 -6.50 15.94 -5.07
N ALA A 269 -7.44 16.49 -4.32
CA ALA A 269 -8.08 15.89 -3.14
C ALA A 269 -9.61 15.97 -3.30
N GLY A 270 -10.38 15.53 -2.30
CA GLY A 270 -11.83 15.64 -2.36
C GLY A 270 -12.46 14.60 -3.30
N GLY A 271 -13.62 14.93 -3.88
CA GLY A 271 -14.36 14.05 -4.78
C GLY A 271 -15.23 12.99 -4.08
N PHE A 272 -15.99 12.25 -4.90
CA PHE A 272 -17.03 11.32 -4.43
C PHE A 272 -16.86 9.95 -5.06
N CYS A 273 -16.97 8.89 -4.26
CA CYS A 273 -16.88 7.52 -4.75
C CYS A 273 -17.90 6.62 -4.08
N PHE A 274 -18.76 6.00 -4.89
CA PHE A 274 -19.84 5.16 -4.41
C PHE A 274 -19.74 3.76 -5.00
N GLY A 275 -20.01 2.75 -4.17
CA GLY A 275 -20.03 1.37 -4.61
C GLY A 275 -21.04 0.56 -3.84
N THR A 276 -21.64 -0.47 -4.45
CA THR A 276 -22.35 -1.49 -3.66
C THR A 276 -21.39 -2.20 -2.72
N LYS A 277 -20.13 -2.34 -3.15
CA LYS A 277 -18.99 -2.74 -2.31
C LYS A 277 -17.75 -1.94 -2.68
N ILE A 278 -16.98 -1.51 -1.70
CA ILE A 278 -15.67 -0.85 -1.86
C ILE A 278 -14.64 -1.66 -1.07
N ALA A 279 -13.55 -2.05 -1.74
CA ALA A 279 -12.47 -2.78 -1.07
C ALA A 279 -11.83 -1.91 0.04
N PRO A 280 -11.48 -2.49 1.20
CA PRO A 280 -11.07 -1.73 2.40
C PRO A 280 -9.85 -0.84 2.17
N ILE A 281 -8.84 -1.32 1.45
CA ILE A 281 -7.63 -0.54 1.15
C ILE A 281 -7.97 0.68 0.28
N PHE A 282 -8.86 0.50 -0.69
CA PHE A 282 -9.28 1.59 -1.58
C PHE A 282 -10.16 2.59 -0.84
N TYR A 283 -11.09 2.12 0.00
CA TYR A 283 -11.87 2.97 0.91
C TYR A 283 -10.96 3.88 1.74
N ASN A 284 -9.97 3.28 2.41
CA ASN A 284 -9.00 4.01 3.22
C ASN A 284 -8.18 5.00 2.38
N THR A 285 -7.77 4.62 1.18
CA THR A 285 -7.01 5.52 0.30
C THR A 285 -7.84 6.73 -0.17
N MET A 286 -9.16 6.55 -0.36
CA MET A 286 -10.08 7.62 -0.74
C MET A 286 -10.31 8.60 0.43
N GLU A 287 -10.62 8.10 1.63
CA GLU A 287 -10.84 8.96 2.81
C GLU A 287 -9.54 9.68 3.25
N ASP A 288 -8.37 9.02 3.14
CA ASP A 288 -7.07 9.66 3.42
C ASP A 288 -6.78 10.81 2.45
N ALA A 289 -7.32 10.77 1.23
CA ALA A 289 -7.19 11.79 0.20
C ALA A 289 -8.30 12.86 0.24
N GLY A 290 -9.18 12.83 1.26
CA GLY A 290 -10.26 13.80 1.45
C GLY A 290 -11.51 13.53 0.63
N ALA A 291 -11.59 12.40 -0.09
CA ALA A 291 -12.79 12.00 -0.80
C ALA A 291 -13.85 11.49 0.18
N LEU A 292 -15.11 11.44 -0.28
CA LEU A 292 -16.23 10.84 0.45
C LEU A 292 -16.59 9.46 -0.15
N PRO A 293 -15.99 8.35 0.34
CA PRO A 293 -16.37 7.00 -0.04
C PRO A 293 -17.60 6.51 0.73
N ILE A 294 -18.65 6.03 0.02
CA ILE A 294 -19.87 5.50 0.64
C ILE A 294 -20.26 4.18 -0.01
N GLU A 295 -20.61 3.18 0.81
CA GLU A 295 -21.20 1.94 0.34
C GLU A 295 -22.73 2.00 0.36
N PHE A 296 -23.37 1.79 -0.79
CA PHE A 296 -24.84 1.64 -0.92
C PHE A 296 -25.20 0.95 -2.23
N ASP A 297 -26.45 0.50 -2.39
CA ASP A 297 -26.89 -0.15 -3.62
C ASP A 297 -26.85 0.81 -4.84
N CYS A 298 -25.86 0.59 -5.71
CA CYS A 298 -25.65 1.38 -6.93
C CYS A 298 -26.36 0.81 -8.18
N THR A 299 -27.20 -0.23 -8.06
CA THR A 299 -27.77 -0.93 -9.23
C THR A 299 -28.69 -0.06 -10.06
N ASN A 300 -29.41 0.88 -9.44
CA ASN A 300 -30.35 1.79 -10.11
C ASN A 300 -29.71 3.11 -10.60
N LEU A 301 -28.38 3.21 -10.55
CA LEU A 301 -27.63 4.36 -11.05
C LEU A 301 -26.99 4.08 -12.41
N ALA A 302 -27.25 4.94 -13.38
CA ALA A 302 -26.71 4.88 -14.73
C ALA A 302 -25.71 6.03 -15.01
N MET A 303 -24.88 5.83 -16.04
CA MET A 303 -23.94 6.84 -16.52
C MET A 303 -24.69 8.15 -16.87
N GLY A 304 -24.25 9.26 -16.30
CA GLY A 304 -24.82 10.58 -16.51
C GLY A 304 -26.06 10.89 -15.67
N ASP A 305 -26.57 10.00 -14.82
CA ASP A 305 -27.64 10.36 -13.89
C ASP A 305 -27.20 11.55 -13.01
N VAL A 306 -28.15 12.41 -12.64
CA VAL A 306 -27.91 13.48 -11.67
C VAL A 306 -28.66 13.14 -10.39
N ILE A 307 -27.93 13.09 -9.28
CA ILE A 307 -28.44 12.65 -7.97
C ILE A 307 -28.17 13.70 -6.91
N ASP A 308 -29.04 13.76 -5.91
CA ASP A 308 -28.85 14.52 -4.68
C ASP A 308 -28.49 13.54 -3.55
N VAL A 309 -27.29 13.69 -2.99
CA VAL A 309 -26.78 12.90 -1.85
C VAL A 309 -26.89 13.75 -0.60
N TYR A 310 -27.50 13.21 0.46
CA TYR A 310 -27.69 13.87 1.75
C TYR A 310 -26.86 13.16 2.84
N PRO A 311 -25.60 13.56 3.09
CA PRO A 311 -24.67 12.82 3.95
C PRO A 311 -25.20 12.61 5.38
N PHE A 312 -25.83 13.64 5.96
CA PHE A 312 -26.36 13.58 7.32
C PHE A 312 -27.69 12.84 7.45
N LYS A 313 -28.42 12.65 6.34
CA LYS A 313 -29.69 11.91 6.32
C LYS A 313 -29.51 10.44 5.92
N GLY A 314 -28.40 10.12 5.26
CA GLY A 314 -28.20 8.78 4.70
C GLY A 314 -29.10 8.50 3.51
N GLU A 315 -29.38 9.49 2.65
CA GLU A 315 -30.31 9.34 1.52
C GLU A 315 -29.66 9.73 0.20
N VAL A 316 -30.00 8.99 -0.86
CA VAL A 316 -29.73 9.36 -2.26
C VAL A 316 -31.06 9.49 -3.00
N ARG A 317 -31.29 10.64 -3.63
CA ARG A 317 -32.51 10.92 -4.41
C ARG A 317 -32.16 11.32 -5.84
N ARG A 318 -33.09 11.15 -6.79
CA ARG A 318 -32.89 11.73 -8.12
C ARG A 318 -32.98 13.24 -8.05
N HIS A 319 -32.09 13.93 -8.76
CA HIS A 319 -32.09 15.38 -8.77
C HIS A 319 -33.36 15.92 -9.46
N GLY A 320 -34.00 16.90 -8.83
CA GLY A 320 -35.25 17.51 -9.32
C GLY A 320 -36.51 16.69 -9.06
N SER A 321 -36.45 15.62 -8.25
CA SER A 321 -37.61 14.86 -7.79
C SER A 321 -37.46 14.43 -6.32
N ASP A 322 -38.56 13.95 -5.72
CA ASP A 322 -38.57 13.33 -4.39
C ASP A 322 -38.31 11.81 -4.45
N GLU A 323 -37.96 11.26 -5.62
CA GLU A 323 -37.70 9.83 -5.81
C GLU A 323 -36.46 9.40 -5.00
N LEU A 324 -36.69 8.60 -3.96
CA LEU A 324 -35.62 7.92 -3.21
C LEU A 324 -35.02 6.82 -4.07
N VAL A 325 -33.72 6.92 -4.34
CA VAL A 325 -32.96 5.91 -5.06
C VAL A 325 -32.50 4.82 -4.10
N THR A 326 -31.91 5.23 -2.98
CA THR A 326 -31.43 4.33 -1.93
C THR A 326 -31.16 5.08 -0.62
N GLU A 327 -31.01 4.31 0.46
CA GLU A 327 -30.56 4.77 1.77
C GLU A 327 -29.19 4.18 2.09
N PHE A 328 -28.43 4.85 2.96
CA PHE A 328 -27.10 4.42 3.37
C PHE A 328 -26.79 4.85 4.80
N ALA A 329 -25.82 4.16 5.40
CA ALA A 329 -25.17 4.61 6.62
C ALA A 329 -23.70 4.92 6.30
N LEU A 330 -23.16 5.98 6.92
CA LEU A 330 -21.73 6.21 6.89
C LEU A 330 -21.05 5.11 7.71
N LYS A 331 -19.86 4.69 7.28
CA LYS A 331 -19.04 3.74 8.06
C LYS A 331 -18.72 4.29 9.45
N THR A 332 -18.50 5.60 9.53
CA THR A 332 -18.29 6.35 10.76
C THR A 332 -18.70 7.80 10.53
N GLU A 333 -19.28 8.44 11.54
CA GLU A 333 -19.58 9.88 11.51
C GLU A 333 -18.31 10.74 11.40
N VAL A 334 -17.16 10.21 11.85
CA VAL A 334 -15.86 10.91 11.77
C VAL A 334 -15.47 11.21 10.32
N LEU A 335 -15.94 10.43 9.35
CA LEU A 335 -15.69 10.63 7.93
C LEU A 335 -16.07 12.06 7.46
N LEU A 336 -17.07 12.67 8.08
CA LEU A 336 -17.48 14.04 7.76
C LEU A 336 -16.43 15.07 8.20
N ASP A 337 -15.78 14.85 9.33
CA ASP A 337 -14.65 15.69 9.76
C ASP A 337 -13.42 15.44 8.88
N GLU A 338 -13.22 14.20 8.41
CA GLU A 338 -12.10 13.85 7.52
C GLU A 338 -12.21 14.60 6.19
N VAL A 339 -13.38 14.56 5.55
CA VAL A 339 -13.64 15.29 4.30
C VAL A 339 -13.46 16.79 4.53
N ARG A 340 -13.98 17.35 5.63
CA ARG A 340 -13.82 18.78 5.94
C ARG A 340 -12.35 19.16 6.11
N ALA A 341 -11.55 18.33 6.77
CA ALA A 341 -10.12 18.56 6.97
C ALA A 341 -9.31 18.43 5.67
N GLY A 342 -9.90 17.91 4.59
CA GLY A 342 -9.20 17.60 3.34
C GLY A 342 -8.51 16.23 3.36
N GLY A 343 -8.94 15.34 4.25
CA GLY A 343 -8.45 13.97 4.40
C GLY A 343 -8.34 13.55 5.85
N ARG A 344 -8.40 12.24 6.08
CA ARG A 344 -8.19 11.65 7.42
C ARG A 344 -6.81 11.95 8.00
N ILE A 345 -5.77 11.91 7.18
CA ILE A 345 -4.40 12.22 7.63
C ILE A 345 -4.28 13.67 8.14
N PRO A 346 -4.67 14.72 7.37
CA PRO A 346 -4.76 16.08 7.87
C PRO A 346 -5.59 16.23 9.15
N LEU A 347 -6.73 15.51 9.25
CA LEU A 347 -7.57 15.54 10.46
C LEU A 347 -6.82 15.05 11.69
N ILE A 348 -6.13 13.90 11.61
CA ILE A 348 -5.40 13.31 12.74
C ILE A 348 -4.28 14.26 13.19
N VAL A 349 -3.49 14.79 12.25
CA VAL A 349 -2.41 15.72 12.56
C VAL A 349 -2.95 16.99 13.21
N GLY A 350 -3.97 17.62 12.60
CA GLY A 350 -4.55 18.86 13.09
C GLY A 350 -5.27 18.69 14.44
N ARG A 351 -5.99 17.58 14.64
CA ARG A 351 -6.62 17.24 15.91
C ARG A 351 -5.56 17.07 17.01
N GLY A 352 -4.48 16.35 16.72
CA GLY A 352 -3.35 16.19 17.64
C GLY A 352 -2.69 17.53 17.99
N LEU A 353 -2.52 18.43 17.01
CA LEU A 353 -2.02 19.80 17.23
C LEU A 353 -2.95 20.59 18.14
N THR A 354 -4.26 20.53 17.91
CA THR A 354 -5.27 21.17 18.77
C THR A 354 -5.19 20.64 20.21
N GLU A 355 -5.16 19.33 20.41
CA GLU A 355 -5.09 18.75 21.76
C GLU A 355 -3.79 19.12 22.49
N LYS A 356 -2.64 19.12 21.80
CA LYS A 356 -1.37 19.60 22.36
C LYS A 356 -1.45 21.07 22.77
N ALA A 357 -2.00 21.95 21.93
CA ALA A 357 -2.17 23.36 22.24
C ALA A 357 -3.11 23.59 23.44
N ARG A 358 -4.21 22.84 23.52
CA ARG A 358 -5.15 22.89 24.65
C ARG A 358 -4.48 22.48 25.95
N ALA A 359 -3.74 21.37 25.95
CA ALA A 359 -2.99 20.90 27.11
C ALA A 359 -1.95 21.94 27.57
N GLU A 360 -1.20 22.54 26.64
CA GLU A 360 -0.22 23.59 26.92
C GLU A 360 -0.87 24.85 27.53
N LEU A 361 -2.09 25.18 27.12
CA LEU A 361 -2.89 26.28 27.70
C LEU A 361 -3.67 25.89 28.97
N GLY A 362 -3.50 24.66 29.48
CA GLY A 362 -4.21 24.17 30.66
C GLY A 362 -5.72 23.97 30.46
N GLN A 363 -6.16 23.79 29.22
CA GLN A 363 -7.55 23.54 28.84
C GLN A 363 -7.85 22.03 28.84
N GLY A 364 -9.12 21.66 29.04
CA GLY A 364 -9.58 20.28 28.86
C GLY A 364 -9.66 19.85 27.39
N PRO A 365 -9.90 18.56 27.10
CA PRO A 365 -10.03 18.06 25.72
C PRO A 365 -11.07 18.80 24.89
N SER A 366 -10.89 18.84 23.57
CA SER A 366 -11.84 19.50 22.67
C SER A 366 -13.14 18.71 22.51
N ASP A 367 -14.26 19.42 22.32
CA ASP A 367 -15.56 18.90 21.89
C ASP A 367 -15.87 19.24 20.42
N LEU A 368 -14.94 19.89 19.72
CA LEU A 368 -15.09 20.32 18.33
C LEU A 368 -15.19 19.16 17.35
N PHE A 369 -14.42 18.10 17.56
CA PHE A 369 -14.30 16.99 16.62
C PHE A 369 -15.26 15.86 16.97
N LYS A 370 -15.90 15.28 15.95
CA LYS A 370 -16.66 14.04 16.08
C LYS A 370 -15.76 12.94 16.64
N LYS A 371 -16.33 12.18 17.56
CA LYS A 371 -15.65 11.07 18.22
C LYS A 371 -16.08 9.76 17.56
N PRO A 372 -15.16 8.81 17.36
CA PRO A 372 -15.53 7.46 16.97
C PRO A 372 -16.49 6.86 17.99
N GLU A 373 -17.52 6.15 17.50
CA GLU A 373 -18.39 5.37 18.37
C GLU A 373 -17.57 4.28 19.06
N GLN A 374 -17.78 4.13 20.37
CA GLN A 374 -17.15 3.05 21.11
C GLN A 374 -18.07 1.83 21.06
N PRO A 375 -17.59 0.67 20.58
CA PRO A 375 -18.40 -0.53 20.57
C PRO A 375 -18.78 -0.95 22.00
N ALA A 376 -19.95 -1.55 22.15
CA ALA A 376 -20.41 -2.04 23.44
C ALA A 376 -19.50 -3.15 23.97
N ASP A 377 -19.31 -3.19 25.29
CA ASP A 377 -18.61 -4.30 25.93
C ASP A 377 -19.54 -5.53 25.96
N THR A 378 -19.14 -6.60 25.26
CA THR A 378 -19.89 -7.86 25.22
C THR A 378 -19.58 -8.76 26.42
N GLY A 379 -18.59 -8.40 27.25
CA GLY A 379 -18.09 -9.22 28.36
C GLY A 379 -17.32 -10.48 27.92
N LYS A 380 -17.09 -10.64 26.61
CA LYS A 380 -16.32 -11.74 26.01
C LYS A 380 -14.84 -11.40 25.89
N GLY A 381 -14.00 -12.44 25.83
CA GLY A 381 -12.58 -12.32 25.53
C GLY A 381 -12.28 -11.81 24.12
N PHE A 382 -10.99 -11.69 23.81
CA PHE A 382 -10.46 -11.11 22.58
C PHE A 382 -9.84 -12.15 21.67
N THR A 383 -9.97 -11.94 20.36
CA THR A 383 -9.26 -12.73 19.35
C THR A 383 -7.76 -12.44 19.37
N LEU A 384 -6.96 -13.23 18.65
CA LEU A 384 -5.51 -13.02 18.58
C LEU A 384 -5.19 -11.65 17.97
N ALA A 385 -5.86 -11.33 16.85
CA ALA A 385 -5.69 -10.05 16.18
C ALA A 385 -6.06 -8.86 17.09
N GLN A 386 -7.15 -8.97 17.84
CA GLN A 386 -7.59 -7.93 18.77
C GLN A 386 -6.56 -7.68 19.88
N LYS A 387 -5.94 -8.74 20.41
CA LYS A 387 -4.86 -8.61 21.41
C LYS A 387 -3.58 -8.02 20.84
N MET A 388 -3.18 -8.42 19.62
CA MET A 388 -2.00 -7.83 18.96
C MET A 388 -2.17 -6.32 18.75
N VAL A 389 -3.34 -5.90 18.27
CA VAL A 389 -3.68 -4.47 18.09
C VAL A 389 -3.76 -3.76 19.44
N GLY A 390 -4.39 -4.38 20.45
CA GLY A 390 -4.47 -3.83 21.81
C GLY A 390 -3.11 -3.59 22.44
N ARG A 391 -2.19 -4.56 22.35
CA ARG A 391 -0.81 -4.42 22.81
C ARG A 391 -0.09 -3.29 22.08
N ALA A 392 -0.26 -3.15 20.76
CA ALA A 392 0.32 -2.07 19.98
C ALA A 392 -0.25 -0.68 20.32
N CYS A 393 -1.44 -0.62 20.89
CA CYS A 393 -2.05 0.62 21.42
C CYS A 393 -1.67 0.90 22.89
N GLY A 394 -0.85 0.05 23.52
CA GLY A 394 -0.45 0.21 24.91
C GLY A 394 -1.52 -0.20 25.93
N LEU A 395 -2.53 -0.97 25.54
CA LEU A 395 -3.49 -1.55 26.48
C LEU A 395 -2.80 -2.57 27.41
N PRO A 396 -3.33 -2.82 28.62
CA PRO A 396 -2.80 -3.83 29.51
C PRO A 396 -2.71 -5.21 28.84
N GLU A 397 -1.67 -5.97 29.17
CA GLU A 397 -1.42 -7.30 28.61
C GLU A 397 -2.65 -8.22 28.75
N GLY A 398 -3.04 -8.88 27.67
CA GLY A 398 -4.25 -9.71 27.58
C GLY A 398 -5.54 -8.96 27.20
N GLN A 399 -5.56 -7.62 27.22
CA GLN A 399 -6.66 -6.82 26.68
C GLN A 399 -6.51 -6.63 25.15
N GLY A 400 -7.61 -6.29 24.47
CA GLY A 400 -7.64 -6.08 23.03
C GLY A 400 -8.51 -4.89 22.61
N VAL A 401 -8.48 -4.59 21.32
CA VAL A 401 -9.38 -3.60 20.69
C VAL A 401 -10.59 -4.31 20.11
N ARG A 402 -11.81 -3.91 20.47
CA ARG A 402 -13.04 -4.50 19.93
C ARG A 402 -13.34 -4.02 18.51
N PRO A 403 -14.00 -4.83 17.67
CA PRO A 403 -14.41 -4.41 16.32
C PRO A 403 -15.26 -3.13 16.34
N GLY A 404 -15.04 -2.25 15.38
CA GLY A 404 -15.67 -0.93 15.28
C GLY A 404 -14.99 0.17 16.09
N ALA A 405 -14.12 -0.17 17.06
CA ALA A 405 -13.36 0.83 17.79
C ALA A 405 -12.26 1.44 16.91
N TYR A 406 -12.15 2.77 16.93
CA TYR A 406 -10.98 3.47 16.40
C TYR A 406 -9.78 3.32 17.33
N CYS A 407 -8.61 3.08 16.76
CA CYS A 407 -7.35 3.01 17.47
C CYS A 407 -6.16 3.45 16.58
N GLU A 408 -5.02 3.70 17.22
CA GLU A 408 -3.78 4.12 16.55
C GLU A 408 -2.62 3.20 16.95
N PRO A 409 -2.59 1.93 16.50
CA PRO A 409 -1.52 1.00 16.87
C PRO A 409 -0.14 1.51 16.46
N LYS A 410 0.87 1.25 17.31
CA LYS A 410 2.27 1.45 16.98
C LYS A 410 2.70 0.56 15.80
N MET A 411 3.34 1.16 14.81
CA MET A 411 3.90 0.49 13.64
C MET A 411 5.33 0.04 13.92
N THR A 412 5.49 -1.26 14.14
CA THR A 412 6.81 -1.87 14.40
C THR A 412 7.58 -2.09 13.11
N THR A 413 6.90 -2.51 12.04
CA THR A 413 7.52 -2.77 10.74
C THR A 413 6.68 -2.19 9.60
N VAL A 414 7.32 -1.47 8.69
CA VAL A 414 6.71 -0.86 7.50
C VAL A 414 7.45 -1.31 6.24
N GLY A 415 6.73 -1.92 5.29
CA GLY A 415 7.28 -2.35 4.00
C GLY A 415 7.02 -1.37 2.85
N SER A 416 7.99 -1.20 1.95
CA SER A 416 7.88 -0.43 0.71
C SER A 416 8.55 -1.15 -0.47
N GLN A 417 7.96 -1.06 -1.66
CA GLN A 417 8.45 -1.66 -2.90
C GLN A 417 8.58 -0.62 -4.01
N ASP A 418 9.20 -0.96 -5.13
CA ASP A 418 9.72 -0.04 -6.14
C ASP A 418 8.69 0.52 -7.13
N THR A 419 7.45 0.04 -7.14
CA THR A 419 6.36 0.58 -7.98
C THR A 419 5.36 1.43 -7.21
N THR A 420 5.33 1.34 -5.88
CA THR A 420 4.62 2.26 -4.98
C THR A 420 5.57 3.21 -4.26
N GLY A 421 6.83 2.82 -4.09
CA GLY A 421 7.88 3.58 -3.41
C GLY A 421 8.08 5.00 -3.93
N PRO A 422 8.10 5.26 -5.26
CA PRO A 422 8.13 6.62 -5.77
C PRO A 422 6.94 7.49 -5.31
N MET A 423 5.72 6.94 -5.25
CA MET A 423 4.57 7.66 -4.69
C MET A 423 4.71 7.83 -3.18
N THR A 424 5.13 6.80 -2.44
CA THR A 424 5.36 6.87 -1.00
C THR A 424 6.42 7.93 -0.65
N ARG A 425 7.48 8.04 -1.45
CA ARG A 425 8.47 9.11 -1.35
C ARG A 425 7.83 10.49 -1.47
N ASP A 426 6.95 10.67 -2.46
CA ASP A 426 6.31 11.96 -2.70
C ASP A 426 5.31 12.31 -1.59
N GLU A 427 4.56 11.33 -1.07
CA GLU A 427 3.71 11.54 0.12
C GLU A 427 4.55 11.83 1.39
N LEU A 428 5.72 11.21 1.56
CA LEU A 428 6.66 11.53 2.66
C LEU A 428 7.22 12.96 2.54
N LYS A 429 7.46 13.44 1.32
CA LYS A 429 7.88 14.82 1.07
C LYS A 429 6.78 15.80 1.47
N ASP A 430 5.53 15.53 1.07
CA ASP A 430 4.38 16.37 1.40
C ASP A 430 4.10 16.40 2.92
N LEU A 431 4.32 15.27 3.61
CA LEU A 431 4.24 15.18 5.08
C LEU A 431 5.44 15.81 5.81
N ALA A 432 6.37 16.46 5.09
CA ALA A 432 7.58 17.05 5.64
C ALA A 432 8.45 16.05 6.44
N CYS A 433 8.43 14.76 6.08
CA CYS A 433 9.15 13.72 6.81
C CYS A 433 10.66 13.76 6.52
N LEU A 434 11.45 14.09 7.55
CA LEU A 434 12.92 14.08 7.54
C LEU A 434 13.55 12.85 8.22
N GLY A 435 12.76 12.07 8.96
CA GLY A 435 13.19 10.83 9.60
C GLY A 435 11.99 9.94 9.93
N PHE A 436 12.19 8.63 9.98
CA PHE A 436 11.14 7.69 10.34
C PHE A 436 11.04 7.51 11.85
N SER A 437 9.80 7.50 12.36
CA SER A 437 9.51 7.15 13.75
C SER A 437 9.06 5.70 13.91
N ALA A 438 8.63 5.05 12.82
CA ALA A 438 8.42 3.60 12.81
C ALA A 438 9.74 2.87 13.09
N ASP A 439 9.67 1.79 13.88
CA ASP A 439 10.87 1.11 14.37
C ASP A 439 11.69 0.44 13.24
N LEU A 440 11.04 -0.02 12.17
CA LEU A 440 11.73 -0.47 10.96
C LEU A 440 10.92 -0.09 9.72
N VAL A 441 11.58 0.58 8.77
CA VAL A 441 11.04 0.84 7.42
C VAL A 441 11.98 0.17 6.41
N MET A 442 11.45 -0.68 5.52
CA MET A 442 12.25 -1.40 4.52
C MET A 442 11.79 -1.09 3.09
N GLN A 443 12.72 -0.78 2.20
CA GLN A 443 12.50 -0.59 0.76
C GLN A 443 13.12 -1.74 -0.05
N SER A 444 12.37 -2.28 -1.02
CA SER A 444 12.84 -3.29 -1.96
C SER A 444 12.86 -2.81 -3.42
N PHE A 445 13.51 -3.56 -4.30
CA PHE A 445 13.58 -3.31 -5.75
C PHE A 445 13.27 -4.60 -6.52
N CYS A 446 12.03 -5.06 -6.41
CA CYS A 446 11.63 -6.41 -6.83
C CYS A 446 10.72 -6.44 -8.06
N HIS A 447 10.00 -5.36 -8.34
CA HIS A 447 9.02 -5.29 -9.43
C HIS A 447 9.62 -4.75 -10.73
N THR A 448 10.73 -4.00 -10.66
CA THR A 448 11.32 -3.28 -11.79
C THR A 448 12.76 -3.69 -12.10
N ALA A 449 13.37 -4.59 -11.33
CA ALA A 449 14.78 -4.93 -11.48
C ALA A 449 15.12 -5.77 -12.72
N ALA A 450 14.18 -6.56 -13.24
CA ALA A 450 14.47 -7.52 -14.31
C ALA A 450 14.71 -6.85 -15.67
N TYR A 451 13.87 -5.87 -16.04
CA TYR A 451 13.94 -5.17 -17.33
C TYR A 451 13.72 -3.66 -17.15
N PRO A 452 14.63 -2.96 -16.44
CA PRO A 452 14.40 -1.59 -16.02
C PRO A 452 14.33 -0.63 -17.20
N LYS A 453 13.29 0.22 -17.21
CA LYS A 453 13.23 1.41 -18.08
C LYS A 453 14.19 2.48 -17.54
N PRO A 454 14.58 3.50 -18.33
CA PRO A 454 15.45 4.58 -17.85
C PRO A 454 14.95 5.29 -16.56
N ILE A 455 13.63 5.42 -16.40
CA ILE A 455 13.02 5.97 -15.19
C ILE A 455 13.10 5.03 -13.98
N ASP A 456 13.05 3.72 -14.22
CA ASP A 456 13.26 2.71 -13.16
C ASP A 456 14.71 2.76 -12.69
N VAL A 457 15.68 2.90 -13.61
CA VAL A 457 17.10 3.10 -13.26
C VAL A 457 17.30 4.37 -12.42
N THR A 458 16.61 5.46 -12.76
CA THR A 458 16.62 6.69 -11.93
C THR A 458 16.08 6.42 -10.53
N THR A 459 15.01 5.62 -10.42
CA THR A 459 14.45 5.19 -9.13
C THR A 459 15.45 4.35 -8.34
N HIS A 460 16.15 3.41 -9.00
CA HIS A 460 17.17 2.56 -8.38
C HIS A 460 18.35 3.36 -7.82
N HIS A 461 18.66 4.52 -8.40
CA HIS A 461 19.73 5.38 -7.93
C HIS A 461 19.31 6.40 -6.86
N THR A 462 18.04 6.82 -6.83
CA THR A 462 17.59 7.92 -5.96
C THR A 462 16.79 7.47 -4.74
N LEU A 463 15.98 6.42 -4.88
CA LEU A 463 15.12 5.94 -3.80
C LEU A 463 15.88 5.31 -2.62
N PRO A 464 17.01 4.57 -2.80
CA PRO A 464 17.77 4.05 -1.68
C PRO A 464 18.25 5.14 -0.71
N ASP A 465 18.83 6.22 -1.24
CA ASP A 465 19.32 7.33 -0.43
C ASP A 465 18.20 8.06 0.31
N PHE A 466 17.07 8.26 -0.36
CA PHE A 466 15.90 8.87 0.27
C PHE A 466 15.42 8.10 1.50
N ILE A 467 15.42 6.76 1.43
CA ILE A 467 15.00 5.88 2.53
C ILE A 467 16.08 5.82 3.63
N ARG A 468 17.36 5.64 3.26
CA ARG A 468 18.46 5.50 4.23
C ARG A 468 18.69 6.76 5.04
N THR A 469 18.61 7.93 4.40
CA THR A 469 18.76 9.24 5.08
C THR A 469 17.69 9.49 6.14
N ARG A 470 16.60 8.72 6.14
CA ARG A 470 15.51 8.74 7.13
C ARG A 470 15.59 7.60 8.16
N GLY A 471 16.67 6.81 8.16
CA GLY A 471 16.87 5.66 9.05
C GLY A 471 16.26 4.35 8.56
N GLY A 472 15.78 4.29 7.31
CA GLY A 472 15.22 3.08 6.72
C GLY A 472 16.26 2.12 6.16
N VAL A 473 15.86 0.85 6.01
CA VAL A 473 16.64 -0.21 5.35
C VAL A 473 16.34 -0.22 3.86
N SER A 474 17.36 -0.22 3.00
CA SER A 474 17.19 -0.35 1.56
C SER A 474 17.86 -1.62 1.04
N LEU A 475 17.08 -2.47 0.37
CA LEU A 475 17.60 -3.56 -0.45
C LEU A 475 18.14 -3.02 -1.78
N ARG A 476 18.64 -3.92 -2.63
CA ARG A 476 19.26 -3.62 -3.92
C ARG A 476 18.49 -4.30 -5.06
N PRO A 477 18.48 -3.74 -6.28
CA PRO A 477 17.96 -4.45 -7.45
C PRO A 477 18.63 -5.83 -7.60
N GLY A 478 17.82 -6.88 -7.74
CA GLY A 478 18.28 -8.27 -7.83
C GLY A 478 18.37 -9.03 -6.50
N ASP A 479 18.13 -8.38 -5.36
CA ASP A 479 18.02 -9.09 -4.07
C ASP A 479 16.77 -9.97 -3.99
N GLY A 480 15.69 -9.57 -4.67
CA GLY A 480 14.46 -10.33 -4.76
C GLY A 480 13.27 -9.68 -4.05
N ILE A 481 12.20 -10.46 -3.91
CA ILE A 481 10.84 -10.07 -3.54
C ILE A 481 10.77 -9.46 -2.15
N ILE A 482 10.05 -8.33 -2.02
CA ILE A 482 9.84 -7.60 -0.76
C ILE A 482 9.57 -8.51 0.42
N HIS A 483 8.56 -9.38 0.33
CA HIS A 483 8.03 -10.10 1.50
C HIS A 483 8.97 -11.21 1.98
N SER A 484 9.74 -11.82 1.06
CA SER A 484 10.76 -12.82 1.42
C SER A 484 11.92 -12.24 2.24
N TRP A 485 12.12 -10.92 2.15
CA TRP A 485 13.07 -10.17 2.99
C TRP A 485 12.38 -9.55 4.21
N LEU A 486 11.25 -8.86 4.02
CA LEU A 486 10.52 -8.17 5.09
C LEU A 486 10.10 -9.13 6.20
N ASN A 487 9.63 -10.33 5.84
CA ASN A 487 9.21 -11.35 6.81
C ASN A 487 10.35 -11.79 7.72
N ARG A 488 11.60 -11.72 7.23
CA ARG A 488 12.82 -11.99 8.02
C ARG A 488 13.24 -10.83 8.93
N MET A 489 12.48 -9.73 8.96
CA MET A 489 12.71 -8.55 9.79
C MET A 489 11.59 -8.29 10.80
N LEU A 490 10.64 -9.22 10.93
CA LEU A 490 9.46 -9.08 11.78
C LEU A 490 9.74 -9.46 13.23
N MET A 491 8.94 -8.90 14.12
CA MET A 491 8.86 -9.30 15.53
C MET A 491 7.51 -10.01 15.78
N PRO A 492 7.48 -11.14 16.52
CA PRO A 492 6.23 -11.80 16.89
C PRO A 492 5.27 -10.86 17.63
N ASP A 493 3.97 -11.06 17.45
CA ASP A 493 2.88 -10.30 18.10
C ASP A 493 2.89 -8.77 17.90
N THR A 494 3.66 -8.26 16.94
CA THR A 494 3.70 -6.83 16.62
C THR A 494 2.82 -6.49 15.42
N VAL A 495 2.47 -5.20 15.31
CA VAL A 495 1.65 -4.67 14.22
C VAL A 495 2.52 -3.91 13.23
N GLY A 496 2.18 -4.00 11.94
CA GLY A 496 2.79 -3.18 10.91
C GLY A 496 1.91 -2.93 9.68
N THR A 497 2.52 -2.37 8.65
CA THR A 497 1.85 -2.05 7.37
C THR A 497 2.83 -2.13 6.22
N GLY A 498 2.36 -1.91 4.99
CA GLY A 498 3.23 -1.74 3.85
C GLY A 498 2.50 -1.25 2.60
N GLY A 499 3.27 -0.60 1.73
CA GLY A 499 2.84 -0.09 0.41
C GLY A 499 2.64 -1.18 -0.62
N ASP A 500 2.16 -2.36 -0.20
CA ASP A 500 1.90 -3.53 -1.03
C ASP A 500 0.79 -4.36 -0.40
N SER A 501 -0.22 -4.74 -1.19
CA SER A 501 -1.40 -5.47 -0.71
C SER A 501 -1.09 -6.87 -0.15
N HIS A 502 0.08 -7.43 -0.45
CA HIS A 502 0.56 -8.72 0.04
C HIS A 502 1.47 -8.59 1.25
N THR A 503 1.55 -7.39 1.85
CA THR A 503 2.18 -7.21 3.17
C THR A 503 1.30 -7.88 4.22
N ARG A 504 1.45 -9.20 4.37
CA ARG A 504 0.62 -10.08 5.21
C ARG A 504 1.52 -10.89 6.14
N PHE A 505 1.88 -10.29 7.26
CA PHE A 505 2.90 -10.83 8.15
C PHE A 505 2.54 -12.26 8.62
N PRO A 506 3.47 -13.23 8.46
CA PRO A 506 3.26 -14.59 8.98
C PRO A 506 3.44 -14.69 10.50
N ILE A 507 4.07 -13.68 11.12
CA ILE A 507 4.18 -13.52 12.58
C ILE A 507 3.79 -12.08 12.95
N GLY A 508 2.88 -11.93 13.92
CA GLY A 508 2.21 -10.66 14.18
C GLY A 508 1.03 -10.42 13.23
N ILE A 509 0.74 -9.16 12.92
CA ILE A 509 -0.33 -8.77 11.98
C ILE A 509 0.05 -7.52 11.22
N SER A 510 -0.39 -7.43 9.96
CA SER A 510 -0.24 -6.23 9.16
C SER A 510 -1.51 -5.84 8.43
N PHE A 511 -1.71 -4.53 8.26
CA PHE A 511 -2.79 -3.94 7.49
C PHE A 511 -2.19 -3.15 6.32
N PRO A 512 -2.13 -3.71 5.10
CA PRO A 512 -1.64 -3.00 3.93
C PRO A 512 -2.41 -1.72 3.64
N ALA A 513 -1.73 -0.74 3.06
CA ALA A 513 -2.34 0.53 2.75
C ALA A 513 -1.77 1.18 1.48
N GLY A 514 -2.44 2.23 1.01
CA GLY A 514 -1.93 3.10 -0.03
C GLY A 514 -0.75 3.94 0.46
N SER A 515 0.03 4.49 -0.50
CA SER A 515 1.26 5.25 -0.22
C SER A 515 1.11 6.40 0.78
N GLY A 516 -0.05 7.05 0.87
CA GLY A 516 -0.29 8.15 1.82
C GLY A 516 -0.27 7.68 3.27
N LEU A 517 -1.05 6.64 3.59
CA LEU A 517 -1.09 6.07 4.93
C LEU A 517 0.22 5.38 5.31
N VAL A 518 0.90 4.76 4.35
CA VAL A 518 2.23 4.16 4.56
C VAL A 518 3.28 5.24 4.86
N ALA A 519 3.22 6.38 4.18
CA ALA A 519 4.07 7.53 4.49
C ALA A 519 3.80 8.07 5.90
N PHE A 520 2.52 8.23 6.27
CA PHE A 520 2.11 8.64 7.61
C PHE A 520 2.62 7.66 8.69
N ALA A 521 2.41 6.36 8.47
CA ALA A 521 2.85 5.29 9.37
C ALA A 521 4.37 5.28 9.56
N ALA A 522 5.14 5.42 8.49
CA ALA A 522 6.59 5.50 8.55
C ALA A 522 7.07 6.76 9.29
N ALA A 523 6.46 7.91 9.02
CA ALA A 523 6.84 9.20 9.58
C ALA A 523 6.51 9.31 11.08
N THR A 524 5.32 8.87 11.49
CA THR A 524 4.80 9.06 12.86
C THR A 524 4.96 7.84 13.76
N GLY A 525 5.18 6.65 13.17
CA GLY A 525 5.29 5.40 13.93
C GLY A 525 3.96 4.83 14.42
N VAL A 526 2.83 5.40 13.99
CA VAL A 526 1.47 4.94 14.31
C VAL A 526 0.59 4.91 13.05
N MET A 527 -0.52 4.19 13.06
CA MET A 527 -1.45 4.14 11.92
C MET A 527 -2.89 4.19 12.42
N PRO A 528 -3.76 5.07 11.89
CA PRO A 528 -5.18 5.02 12.17
C PRO A 528 -5.81 3.72 11.70
N LEU A 529 -6.65 3.13 12.55
CA LEU A 529 -7.35 1.89 12.28
C LEU A 529 -8.72 1.90 12.95
N ASP A 530 -9.77 1.80 12.15
CA ASP A 530 -11.06 1.30 12.63
C ASP A 530 -10.98 -0.22 12.69
N MET A 531 -11.00 -0.78 13.89
CA MET A 531 -10.72 -2.18 14.12
C MET A 531 -11.75 -3.06 13.38
N PRO A 532 -11.33 -3.89 12.41
CA PRO A 532 -12.28 -4.73 11.70
C PRO A 532 -12.80 -5.89 12.55
N GLU A 533 -13.94 -6.45 12.14
CA GLU A 533 -14.41 -7.76 12.63
C GLU A 533 -13.49 -8.88 12.12
N SER A 534 -13.52 -10.04 12.78
CA SER A 534 -12.71 -11.22 12.41
C SER A 534 -13.56 -12.37 11.87
N ILE A 535 -12.98 -13.16 10.96
CA ILE A 535 -13.46 -14.50 10.56
C ILE A 535 -12.39 -15.53 10.92
N LEU A 536 -12.82 -16.62 11.55
CA LEU A 536 -11.94 -17.73 11.90
C LEU A 536 -12.01 -18.82 10.82
N VAL A 537 -10.86 -19.22 10.30
CA VAL A 537 -10.68 -20.46 9.53
C VAL A 537 -9.89 -21.45 10.38
N ARG A 538 -10.50 -22.59 10.69
CA ARG A 538 -9.88 -23.65 11.50
C ARG A 538 -9.72 -24.91 10.66
N PHE A 539 -8.48 -25.33 10.47
CA PHE A 539 -8.19 -26.63 9.88
C PHE A 539 -8.20 -27.72 10.96
N LYS A 540 -8.59 -28.94 10.60
CA LYS A 540 -8.52 -30.11 11.49
C LYS A 540 -8.10 -31.37 10.74
N GLY A 541 -7.43 -32.28 11.43
CA GLY A 541 -6.99 -33.55 10.85
C GLY A 541 -5.56 -33.51 10.31
N LYS A 542 -5.27 -34.31 9.29
CA LYS A 542 -3.95 -34.41 8.65
C LYS A 542 -4.07 -34.23 7.14
N LEU A 543 -3.07 -33.57 6.56
CA LEU A 543 -2.95 -33.40 5.11
C LEU A 543 -2.97 -34.76 4.41
N GLN A 544 -3.73 -34.87 3.32
CA GLN A 544 -3.76 -36.10 2.52
C GLN A 544 -2.50 -36.20 1.63
N PRO A 545 -2.06 -37.42 1.27
CA PRO A 545 -0.93 -37.60 0.36
C PRO A 545 -1.10 -36.82 -0.94
N GLY A 546 -0.02 -36.19 -1.40
CA GLY A 546 0.00 -35.35 -2.59
C GLY A 546 -0.77 -34.02 -2.51
N ILE A 547 -1.41 -33.69 -1.39
CA ILE A 547 -1.99 -32.36 -1.17
C ILE A 547 -0.93 -31.44 -0.59
N THR A 548 -0.88 -30.21 -1.08
CA THR A 548 0.10 -29.20 -0.69
C THR A 548 -0.53 -28.13 0.19
N LEU A 549 0.30 -27.28 0.80
CA LEU A 549 -0.20 -26.13 1.54
C LEU A 549 -0.97 -25.15 0.65
N ARG A 550 -0.53 -24.99 -0.60
CA ARG A 550 -1.20 -24.14 -1.58
C ARG A 550 -2.61 -24.64 -1.93
N ASP A 551 -2.86 -25.94 -1.86
CA ASP A 551 -4.22 -26.48 -2.01
C ASP A 551 -5.11 -26.08 -0.83
N LEU A 552 -4.56 -26.00 0.40
CA LEU A 552 -5.31 -25.49 1.56
C LEU A 552 -5.64 -24.00 1.44
N VAL A 553 -4.73 -23.21 0.85
CA VAL A 553 -4.98 -21.81 0.52
C VAL A 553 -6.22 -21.70 -0.37
N HIS A 554 -6.31 -22.49 -1.44
CA HIS A 554 -7.45 -22.48 -2.35
C HIS A 554 -8.68 -23.22 -1.78
N ALA A 555 -8.51 -24.09 -0.79
CA ALA A 555 -9.63 -24.72 -0.08
C ALA A 555 -10.47 -23.68 0.69
N ILE A 556 -9.87 -22.60 1.20
CA ILE A 556 -10.61 -21.52 1.89
C ILE A 556 -11.73 -20.93 1.02
N PRO A 557 -11.45 -20.37 -0.18
CA PRO A 557 -12.51 -19.89 -1.07
C PRO A 557 -13.44 -21.02 -1.52
N TYR A 558 -12.93 -22.22 -1.79
CA TYR A 558 -13.75 -23.36 -2.21
C TYR A 558 -14.84 -23.68 -1.17
N TYR A 559 -14.48 -23.88 0.09
CA TYR A 559 -15.43 -24.17 1.17
C TYR A 559 -16.31 -22.98 1.53
N ALA A 560 -15.82 -21.75 1.40
CA ALA A 560 -16.65 -20.55 1.58
C ALA A 560 -17.77 -20.46 0.52
N ILE A 561 -17.48 -20.84 -0.73
CA ILE A 561 -18.48 -20.92 -1.81
C ILE A 561 -19.51 -22.01 -1.49
N GLN A 562 -19.07 -23.20 -1.09
CA GLN A 562 -19.98 -24.29 -0.73
C GLN A 562 -20.93 -23.90 0.43
N LYS A 563 -20.45 -23.07 1.36
CA LYS A 563 -21.25 -22.53 2.48
C LYS A 563 -22.10 -21.30 2.11
N GLY A 564 -21.99 -20.77 0.89
CA GLY A 564 -22.70 -19.56 0.46
C GLY A 564 -22.18 -18.25 1.06
N LEU A 565 -20.98 -18.28 1.65
CA LEU A 565 -20.31 -17.12 2.26
C LEU A 565 -19.48 -16.31 1.24
N LEU A 566 -19.20 -16.91 0.09
CA LEU A 566 -18.49 -16.29 -1.03
C LEU A 566 -19.20 -16.62 -2.34
N THR A 567 -19.29 -15.67 -3.26
CA THR A 567 -19.80 -15.87 -4.63
C THR A 567 -18.80 -15.39 -5.67
N VAL A 568 -18.74 -16.09 -6.81
CA VAL A 568 -17.91 -15.70 -7.96
C VAL A 568 -18.54 -14.56 -8.76
N GLU A 569 -19.88 -14.54 -8.87
CA GLU A 569 -20.63 -13.48 -9.55
C GLU A 569 -20.29 -12.09 -8.99
N LYS A 570 -20.00 -11.14 -9.89
CA LYS A 570 -19.56 -9.79 -9.51
C LYS A 570 -20.74 -8.92 -9.09
N LYS A 571 -21.87 -9.04 -9.79
CA LYS A 571 -23.08 -8.29 -9.45
C LYS A 571 -23.68 -8.84 -8.15
N GLY A 572 -23.76 -8.00 -7.12
CA GLY A 572 -24.29 -8.42 -5.82
C GLY A 572 -23.38 -9.42 -5.08
N LYS A 573 -22.06 -9.35 -5.34
CA LYS A 573 -21.06 -10.26 -4.78
C LYS A 573 -21.17 -10.39 -3.26
N LYS A 574 -21.28 -11.62 -2.77
CA LYS A 574 -21.11 -11.96 -1.36
C LYS A 574 -19.65 -12.32 -1.12
N ASN A 575 -19.06 -11.73 -0.09
CA ASN A 575 -17.73 -12.08 0.37
C ASN A 575 -17.65 -11.80 1.87
N ALA A 576 -17.80 -12.85 2.69
CA ALA A 576 -17.73 -12.73 4.14
C ALA A 576 -16.38 -12.16 4.61
N PHE A 577 -15.28 -12.45 3.92
CA PHE A 577 -13.93 -12.00 4.28
C PHE A 577 -13.67 -10.50 3.99
N SER A 578 -14.45 -9.89 3.09
CA SER A 578 -14.21 -8.53 2.62
C SER A 578 -14.23 -7.52 3.77
N GLY A 579 -13.11 -6.80 3.96
CA GLY A 579 -12.99 -5.78 5.01
C GLY A 579 -12.79 -6.33 6.42
N ARG A 580 -12.66 -7.65 6.60
CA ARG A 580 -12.46 -8.30 7.91
C ARG A 580 -11.02 -8.77 8.09
N ILE A 581 -10.67 -9.17 9.30
CA ILE A 581 -9.41 -9.89 9.58
C ILE A 581 -9.65 -11.39 9.37
N LEU A 582 -8.77 -12.04 8.60
CA LEU A 582 -8.75 -13.49 8.47
C LEU A 582 -7.84 -14.07 9.56
N GLU A 583 -8.40 -14.85 10.48
CA GLU A 583 -7.62 -15.54 11.53
C GLU A 583 -7.58 -17.04 11.21
N ILE A 584 -6.38 -17.63 11.24
CA ILE A 584 -6.17 -19.03 10.83
C ILE A 584 -5.56 -19.84 11.97
N GLU A 585 -6.09 -21.04 12.22
CA GLU A 585 -5.52 -21.98 13.20
C GLU A 585 -5.70 -23.46 12.79
N GLY A 586 -5.08 -24.36 13.57
CA GLY A 586 -5.19 -25.81 13.39
C GLY A 586 -4.12 -26.46 12.51
N LEU A 587 -3.03 -25.73 12.21
CA LEU A 587 -1.88 -26.18 11.44
C LEU A 587 -0.59 -26.04 12.26
N ASP A 588 -0.46 -26.85 13.32
CA ASP A 588 0.57 -26.69 14.36
C ASP A 588 2.00 -27.12 13.93
N GLU A 589 2.18 -27.59 12.69
CA GLU A 589 3.46 -28.09 12.17
C GLU A 589 4.09 -27.15 11.11
N LEU A 590 3.50 -25.99 10.83
CA LEU A 590 4.02 -25.09 9.80
C LEU A 590 5.29 -24.36 10.25
N THR A 591 6.22 -24.22 9.32
CA THR A 591 7.28 -23.20 9.40
C THR A 591 6.72 -21.81 9.11
N VAL A 592 7.46 -20.75 9.48
CA VAL A 592 7.02 -19.36 9.23
C VAL A 592 6.92 -19.04 7.72
N GLU A 593 7.80 -19.61 6.89
CA GLU A 593 7.73 -19.42 5.42
C GLU A 593 6.50 -20.09 4.82
N GLN A 594 6.11 -21.26 5.33
CA GLN A 594 4.87 -21.93 4.95
C GLN A 594 3.64 -21.14 5.41
N ALA A 595 3.64 -20.66 6.65
CA ALA A 595 2.57 -19.84 7.20
C ALA A 595 2.26 -18.61 6.32
N PHE A 596 3.30 -18.07 5.68
CA PHE A 596 3.15 -16.96 4.75
C PHE A 596 2.31 -17.30 3.51
N GLU A 597 2.31 -18.54 3.00
CA GLU A 597 1.46 -18.90 1.86
C GLU A 597 -0.05 -18.69 2.17
N LEU A 598 -0.45 -18.93 3.43
CA LEU A 598 -1.81 -18.71 3.90
C LEU A 598 -2.09 -17.23 4.17
N SER A 599 -1.18 -16.53 4.86
CA SER A 599 -1.39 -15.12 5.18
C SER A 599 -1.34 -14.24 3.93
N ASP A 600 -0.43 -14.51 3.00
CA ASP A 600 -0.26 -13.79 1.73
C ASP A 600 -1.57 -13.76 0.91
N ALA A 601 -2.17 -14.94 0.71
CA ALA A 601 -3.41 -15.10 -0.05
C ALA A 601 -4.67 -14.51 0.61
N SER A 602 -4.60 -14.05 1.86
CA SER A 602 -5.68 -13.27 2.49
C SER A 602 -5.98 -11.98 1.71
N ALA A 603 -5.01 -11.45 0.96
CA ALA A 603 -5.20 -10.30 0.09
C ALA A 603 -6.29 -10.54 -0.96
N GLU A 604 -6.31 -11.72 -1.58
CA GLU A 604 -7.30 -12.10 -2.60
C GLU A 604 -8.69 -12.37 -1.99
N ARG A 605 -8.79 -12.60 -0.68
CA ARG A 605 -10.07 -12.63 0.03
C ARG A 605 -10.63 -11.22 0.28
N SER A 606 -9.90 -10.17 -0.09
CA SER A 606 -10.19 -8.78 0.29
C SER A 606 -10.20 -8.56 1.80
N ALA A 607 -9.45 -9.38 2.55
CA ALA A 607 -9.26 -9.21 3.98
C ALA A 607 -8.42 -7.95 4.27
N ALA A 608 -8.78 -7.24 5.34
CA ALA A 608 -8.05 -6.07 5.82
C ALA A 608 -6.68 -6.46 6.38
N GLY A 609 -6.61 -7.58 7.11
CA GLY A 609 -5.41 -8.16 7.69
C GLY A 609 -5.54 -9.67 7.84
N CYS A 610 -4.45 -10.32 8.23
CA CYS A 610 -4.43 -11.75 8.51
C CYS A 610 -3.54 -12.04 9.72
N THR A 611 -3.92 -13.03 10.51
CA THR A 611 -3.04 -13.65 11.51
C THR A 611 -3.16 -15.16 11.45
N ILE A 612 -2.09 -15.86 11.81
CA ILE A 612 -2.04 -17.31 11.85
C ILE A 612 -1.41 -17.74 13.17
N LYS A 613 -2.06 -18.68 13.85
CA LYS A 613 -1.52 -19.27 15.08
C LYS A 613 -0.38 -20.23 14.72
N LEU A 614 0.82 -19.96 15.25
CA LEU A 614 2.01 -20.77 15.01
C LEU A 614 2.64 -21.25 16.32
N PRO A 615 3.36 -22.40 16.30
CA PRO A 615 4.09 -22.86 17.46
C PRO A 615 5.32 -21.99 17.72
N GLU A 616 5.63 -21.75 19.00
CA GLU A 616 6.80 -20.99 19.46
C GLU A 616 8.10 -21.49 18.83
N LYS A 617 8.26 -22.81 18.73
CA LYS A 617 9.45 -23.46 18.15
C LYS A 617 9.74 -23.00 16.71
N ALA A 618 8.71 -22.95 15.85
CA ALA A 618 8.89 -22.55 14.45
C ALA A 618 9.31 -21.08 14.34
N ILE A 619 8.77 -20.22 15.22
CA ILE A 619 9.14 -18.80 15.29
C ILE A 619 10.58 -18.66 15.79
N ALA A 620 10.96 -19.38 16.84
CA ALA A 620 12.31 -19.33 17.39
C ALA A 620 13.39 -19.77 16.38
N GLU A 621 13.15 -20.87 15.66
CA GLU A 621 14.04 -21.34 14.58
C GLU A 621 14.18 -20.28 13.48
N TYR A 622 13.08 -19.64 13.09
CA TYR A 622 13.10 -18.59 12.07
C TYR A 622 13.87 -17.34 12.53
N LEU A 623 13.63 -16.87 13.76
CA LEU A 623 14.34 -15.70 14.31
C LEU A 623 15.85 -15.95 14.46
N GLN A 624 16.26 -17.16 14.85
CA GLN A 624 17.67 -17.53 14.96
C GLN A 624 18.40 -17.39 13.60
N SER A 625 17.79 -17.90 12.54
CA SER A 625 18.27 -17.74 11.16
C SER A 625 18.31 -16.25 10.76
N ASN A 626 17.25 -15.51 11.07
CA ASN A 626 17.10 -14.11 10.69
C ASN A 626 18.15 -13.21 11.36
N ILE A 627 18.49 -13.42 12.64
CA ILE A 627 19.55 -12.65 13.32
C ILE A 627 20.87 -12.74 12.56
N THR A 628 21.22 -13.95 12.09
CA THR A 628 22.43 -14.14 11.27
C THR A 628 22.31 -13.42 9.94
N LEU A 629 21.15 -13.46 9.28
CA LEU A 629 20.91 -12.73 8.04
C LEU A 629 21.04 -11.20 8.24
N LEU A 630 20.46 -10.62 9.29
CA LEU A 630 20.54 -9.17 9.54
C LEU A 630 21.98 -8.71 9.78
N ARG A 631 22.75 -9.48 10.55
CA ARG A 631 24.18 -9.17 10.78
C ARG A 631 25.04 -9.41 9.55
N TRP A 632 24.71 -10.41 8.72
CA TRP A 632 25.29 -10.56 7.38
C TRP A 632 24.99 -9.33 6.50
N MET A 633 23.76 -8.81 6.51
CA MET A 633 23.39 -7.61 5.76
C MET A 633 24.24 -6.40 6.19
N ILE A 634 24.50 -6.24 7.49
CA ILE A 634 25.41 -5.21 8.01
C ILE A 634 26.82 -5.42 7.43
N GLY A 635 27.35 -6.65 7.46
CA GLY A 635 28.65 -7.00 6.88
C GLY A 635 28.76 -6.68 5.38
N GLU A 636 27.68 -6.90 4.64
CA GLU A 636 27.57 -6.63 3.20
C GLU A 636 27.28 -5.15 2.86
N GLY A 637 27.22 -4.27 3.87
CA GLY A 637 27.01 -2.83 3.67
C GLY A 637 25.59 -2.46 3.23
N TYR A 638 24.57 -3.20 3.67
CA TYR A 638 23.20 -2.72 3.63
C TYR A 638 23.03 -1.59 4.65
N GLY A 639 22.38 -0.50 4.24
CA GLY A 639 22.00 0.58 5.16
C GLY A 639 20.51 0.47 5.50
N ASP A 640 20.05 0.89 6.68
CA ASP A 640 20.77 1.49 7.83
C ASP A 640 21.21 0.43 8.86
N ALA A 641 22.51 0.41 9.21
CA ALA A 641 23.08 -0.62 10.10
C ALA A 641 22.60 -0.53 11.56
N ARG A 642 22.23 0.67 12.05
CA ARG A 642 21.69 0.82 13.41
C ARG A 642 20.29 0.24 13.49
N THR A 643 19.47 0.47 12.47
CA THR A 643 18.12 -0.13 12.38
C THR A 643 18.19 -1.65 12.30
N LEU A 644 19.10 -2.21 11.48
CA LEU A 644 19.31 -3.66 11.37
C LEU A 644 19.76 -4.28 12.71
N GLU A 645 20.72 -3.67 13.39
CA GLU A 645 21.21 -4.17 14.67
C GLU A 645 20.17 -4.04 15.78
N ARG A 646 19.42 -2.92 15.85
CA ARG A 646 18.32 -2.76 16.80
C ARG A 646 17.28 -3.87 16.65
N ARG A 647 16.95 -4.24 15.40
CA ARG A 647 16.04 -5.36 15.13
C ARG A 647 16.64 -6.70 15.55
N ALA A 648 17.91 -6.96 15.26
CA ALA A 648 18.58 -8.19 15.68
C ALA A 648 18.61 -8.36 17.21
N GLN A 649 18.91 -7.29 17.95
CA GLN A 649 18.89 -7.30 19.42
C GLN A 649 17.48 -7.53 19.98
N ALA A 650 16.45 -6.96 19.36
CA ALA A 650 15.06 -7.22 19.74
C ALA A 650 14.68 -8.69 19.53
N MET A 651 15.14 -9.32 18.44
CA MET A 651 14.94 -10.75 18.20
C MET A 651 15.67 -11.60 19.25
N GLU A 652 16.90 -11.26 19.60
CA GLU A 652 17.65 -11.94 20.68
C GLU A 652 16.93 -11.81 22.03
N ALA A 653 16.39 -10.64 22.34
CA ALA A 653 15.62 -10.40 23.55
C ALA A 653 14.34 -11.26 23.61
N TRP A 654 13.63 -11.41 22.48
CA TRP A 654 12.49 -12.31 22.40
C TRP A 654 12.91 -13.78 22.56
N LEU A 655 14.00 -14.22 21.92
CA LEU A 655 14.52 -15.59 22.06
C LEU A 655 14.95 -15.92 23.50
N ALA A 656 15.41 -14.93 24.26
CA ALA A 656 15.76 -15.10 25.67
C ALA A 656 14.53 -15.31 26.58
N LYS A 657 13.35 -14.83 26.17
CA LYS A 657 12.09 -14.97 26.90
C LYS A 657 10.92 -15.07 25.91
N PRO A 658 10.76 -16.21 25.23
CA PRO A 658 9.75 -16.36 24.20
C PRO A 658 8.36 -16.33 24.83
N GLU A 659 7.56 -15.35 24.43
CA GLU A 659 6.17 -15.18 24.85
C GLU A 659 5.33 -14.90 23.60
N LEU A 660 4.17 -15.56 23.52
CA LEU A 660 3.21 -15.41 22.43
C LEU A 660 1.81 -15.16 23.00
N LEU A 661 1.09 -14.26 22.34
CA LEU A 661 -0.34 -14.06 22.56
C LEU A 661 -1.14 -15.27 22.06
N SER A 662 -2.30 -15.47 22.68
CA SER A 662 -3.31 -16.42 22.22
C SER A 662 -4.69 -15.78 22.29
N ALA A 663 -5.56 -16.12 21.33
CA ALA A 663 -6.97 -15.79 21.42
C ALA A 663 -7.58 -16.36 22.71
N ASP A 664 -8.53 -15.64 23.30
CA ASP A 664 -9.32 -16.16 24.41
C ASP A 664 -10.26 -17.26 23.94
N ALA A 665 -10.57 -18.20 24.84
CA ALA A 665 -11.40 -19.36 24.50
C ALA A 665 -12.84 -18.99 24.11
N ASP A 666 -13.33 -17.83 24.58
CA ASP A 666 -14.67 -17.30 24.30
C ASP A 666 -14.67 -16.08 23.36
N ALA A 667 -13.57 -15.88 22.61
CA ALA A 667 -13.46 -14.81 21.63
C ALA A 667 -14.55 -14.90 20.55
N GLU A 668 -15.09 -13.74 20.17
CA GLU A 668 -16.19 -13.64 19.19
C GLU A 668 -15.64 -13.45 17.77
N TYR A 669 -16.14 -14.29 16.86
CA TYR A 669 -15.89 -14.20 15.43
C TYR A 669 -17.21 -14.02 14.71
N ALA A 670 -17.22 -13.28 13.62
CA ALA A 670 -18.43 -13.11 12.85
C ALA A 670 -18.83 -14.37 12.09
N GLU A 671 -17.84 -15.14 11.64
CA GLU A 671 -18.04 -16.44 11.02
C GLU A 671 -16.90 -17.38 11.42
N ILE A 672 -17.22 -18.67 11.53
CA ILE A 672 -16.24 -19.73 11.77
C ILE A 672 -16.38 -20.77 10.65
N ILE A 673 -15.30 -20.96 9.90
CA ILE A 673 -15.20 -21.93 8.81
C ILE A 673 -14.26 -23.05 9.26
N GLU A 674 -14.84 -24.20 9.59
CA GLU A 674 -14.05 -25.42 9.80
C GLU A 674 -13.81 -26.16 8.49
N ILE A 675 -12.55 -26.50 8.22
CA ILE A 675 -12.12 -27.29 7.05
C ILE A 675 -11.45 -28.57 7.56
N ASP A 676 -12.04 -29.72 7.26
CA ASP A 676 -11.42 -31.02 7.54
C ASP A 676 -10.42 -31.38 6.44
N LEU A 677 -9.16 -31.56 6.82
CA LEU A 677 -8.09 -31.91 5.90
C LEU A 677 -8.33 -33.29 5.26
N ALA A 678 -9.13 -34.16 5.87
CA ALA A 678 -9.52 -35.44 5.28
C ALA A 678 -10.43 -35.29 4.05
N ASP A 679 -11.12 -34.15 3.89
CA ASP A 679 -12.02 -33.89 2.78
C ASP A 679 -11.32 -33.26 1.57
N VAL A 680 -10.11 -32.73 1.74
CA VAL A 680 -9.27 -32.23 0.64
C VAL A 680 -8.47 -33.41 0.06
N LYS A 681 -9.02 -34.06 -0.96
CA LYS A 681 -8.49 -35.33 -1.53
C LYS A 681 -7.83 -35.19 -2.89
N GLU A 682 -7.94 -34.02 -3.51
CA GLU A 682 -7.32 -33.70 -4.77
C GLU A 682 -6.88 -32.23 -4.78
N PRO A 683 -5.96 -31.82 -5.67
CA PRO A 683 -5.52 -30.43 -5.75
C PRO A 683 -6.66 -29.46 -6.02
N VAL A 684 -6.54 -28.26 -5.46
CA VAL A 684 -7.50 -27.16 -5.61
C VAL A 684 -6.82 -26.01 -6.34
N LEU A 685 -7.45 -25.51 -7.39
CA LEU A 685 -6.93 -24.44 -8.25
C LEU A 685 -7.89 -23.25 -8.24
N CYS A 686 -7.41 -22.05 -8.60
CA CYS A 686 -8.31 -20.99 -9.04
C CYS A 686 -8.42 -21.00 -10.57
N ALA A 687 -9.64 -21.10 -11.09
CA ALA A 687 -9.94 -21.11 -12.51
C ALA A 687 -9.64 -19.74 -13.16
N PRO A 688 -9.56 -19.66 -14.50
CA PRO A 688 -9.04 -18.48 -15.19
C PRO A 688 -9.74 -17.20 -14.80
N ASN A 689 -8.92 -16.20 -14.46
CA ASN A 689 -9.30 -14.79 -14.39
C ASN A 689 -10.13 -14.35 -13.17
N ASP A 690 -10.29 -15.23 -12.17
CA ASP A 690 -10.83 -14.86 -10.86
C ASP A 690 -10.15 -15.64 -9.72
N PRO A 691 -9.47 -14.99 -8.76
CA PRO A 691 -8.89 -15.66 -7.60
C PRO A 691 -9.94 -16.30 -6.67
N ASP A 692 -11.22 -15.90 -6.75
CA ASP A 692 -12.33 -16.50 -6.00
C ASP A 692 -12.85 -17.80 -6.61
N ASP A 693 -12.65 -18.05 -7.91
CA ASP A 693 -13.23 -19.20 -8.62
C ASP A 693 -12.40 -20.47 -8.36
N ALA A 694 -12.43 -20.92 -7.11
CA ALA A 694 -11.72 -22.11 -6.66
C ALA A 694 -12.43 -23.39 -7.11
N ARG A 695 -11.69 -24.30 -7.72
CA ARG A 695 -12.19 -25.54 -8.33
C ARG A 695 -11.26 -26.71 -8.03
N LEU A 696 -11.85 -27.90 -7.96
CA LEU A 696 -11.10 -29.15 -7.85
C LEU A 696 -10.44 -29.50 -9.19
N LEU A 697 -9.25 -30.10 -9.16
CA LEU A 697 -8.52 -30.53 -10.36
C LEU A 697 -9.39 -31.38 -11.30
N SER A 698 -10.17 -32.32 -10.76
CA SER A 698 -11.11 -33.17 -11.50
C SER A 698 -12.10 -32.40 -12.37
N SER A 699 -12.44 -31.16 -12.03
CA SER A 699 -13.37 -30.33 -12.79
C SER A 699 -12.74 -29.54 -13.94
N VAL A 700 -11.40 -29.46 -13.99
CA VAL A 700 -10.64 -28.66 -14.97
C VAL A 700 -9.53 -29.46 -15.68
N GLN A 701 -9.33 -30.72 -15.31
CA GLN A 701 -8.32 -31.61 -15.90
C GLN A 701 -8.45 -31.72 -17.43
N GLY A 702 -7.32 -31.85 -18.11
CA GLY A 702 -7.25 -31.98 -19.57
C GLY A 702 -7.07 -30.66 -20.33
N GLU A 703 -7.26 -29.52 -19.68
CA GLU A 703 -7.05 -28.20 -20.30
C GLU A 703 -5.60 -28.06 -20.79
N LYS A 704 -5.42 -27.63 -22.05
CA LYS A 704 -4.09 -27.45 -22.65
C LYS A 704 -3.37 -26.28 -21.99
N ILE A 705 -2.09 -26.47 -21.65
CA ILE A 705 -1.25 -25.43 -21.05
C ILE A 705 -0.15 -25.03 -22.03
N ASP A 706 -0.01 -23.72 -22.26
CA ASP A 706 1.00 -23.17 -23.16
C ASP A 706 2.25 -22.71 -22.37
N GLU A 707 2.03 -22.01 -21.25
CA GLU A 707 3.09 -21.47 -20.39
C GLU A 707 2.87 -21.83 -18.93
N VAL A 708 3.96 -21.92 -18.16
CA VAL A 708 3.92 -22.18 -16.71
C VAL A 708 4.84 -21.19 -16.00
N PHE A 709 4.38 -20.63 -14.88
CA PHE A 709 5.18 -19.74 -14.03
C PHE A 709 5.28 -20.27 -12.61
N ILE A 710 6.52 -20.49 -12.15
CA ILE A 710 6.83 -20.84 -10.77
C ILE A 710 7.79 -19.79 -10.21
N GLY A 711 7.30 -18.95 -9.30
CA GLY A 711 8.16 -17.98 -8.61
C GLY A 711 7.50 -16.68 -8.22
N SER A 712 6.88 -16.62 -7.05
CA SER A 712 6.34 -15.40 -6.47
C SER A 712 6.64 -15.34 -4.96
N CYS A 713 6.07 -14.36 -4.25
CA CYS A 713 6.11 -14.30 -2.80
C CYS A 713 5.50 -15.55 -2.13
N MET A 714 4.61 -16.26 -2.82
CA MET A 714 4.02 -17.55 -2.39
C MET A 714 4.99 -18.73 -2.45
N THR A 715 6.21 -18.53 -2.95
CA THR A 715 7.19 -19.62 -3.11
C THR A 715 8.40 -19.45 -2.20
N ASN A 716 9.04 -20.57 -1.90
CA ASN A 716 10.25 -20.75 -1.10
C ASN A 716 11.11 -21.81 -1.80
N ILE A 717 12.35 -22.01 -1.36
CA ILE A 717 13.30 -22.90 -2.02
C ILE A 717 12.78 -24.34 -2.23
N GLY A 718 11.96 -24.86 -1.31
CA GLY A 718 11.43 -26.22 -1.39
C GLY A 718 10.58 -26.46 -2.64
N HIS A 719 9.78 -25.46 -3.02
CA HIS A 719 8.97 -25.48 -4.24
C HIS A 719 9.81 -25.63 -5.51
N PHE A 720 10.96 -24.95 -5.56
CA PHE A 720 11.89 -25.07 -6.68
C PHE A 720 12.57 -26.44 -6.70
N ARG A 721 13.01 -26.96 -5.53
CA ARG A 721 13.57 -28.32 -5.45
C ARG A 721 12.56 -29.37 -5.91
N ALA A 722 11.30 -29.27 -5.51
CA ALA A 722 10.23 -30.17 -5.93
C ALA A 722 10.07 -30.17 -7.46
N ALA A 723 9.95 -28.97 -8.05
CA ALA A 723 9.90 -28.82 -9.50
C ALA A 723 11.15 -29.40 -10.19
N GLY A 724 12.34 -29.16 -9.64
CA GLY A 724 13.61 -29.68 -10.14
C GLY A 724 13.67 -31.21 -10.15
N LYS A 725 13.26 -31.87 -9.06
CA LYS A 725 13.22 -33.35 -8.99
C LYS A 725 12.26 -33.95 -10.01
N LEU A 726 11.16 -33.28 -10.32
CA LEU A 726 10.24 -33.70 -11.38
C LEU A 726 10.87 -33.51 -12.78
N LEU A 727 11.47 -32.34 -13.02
CA LEU A 727 12.09 -31.98 -14.30
C LEU A 727 13.32 -32.82 -14.63
N GLU A 728 14.07 -33.29 -13.62
CA GLU A 728 15.23 -34.18 -13.80
C GLU A 728 14.87 -35.48 -14.55
N LYS A 729 13.62 -35.95 -14.41
CA LYS A 729 13.14 -37.18 -15.06
C LYS A 729 12.76 -36.96 -16.54
N VAL A 730 12.68 -35.71 -17.00
CA VAL A 730 12.25 -35.37 -18.35
C VAL A 730 13.38 -35.57 -19.35
N LYS A 731 13.10 -36.25 -20.46
CA LYS A 731 14.04 -36.44 -21.58
C LYS A 731 13.57 -35.65 -22.81
N GLY A 732 14.45 -34.85 -23.39
CA GLY A 732 14.17 -34.12 -24.64
C GLY A 732 13.51 -32.75 -24.49
N GLY A 733 13.42 -32.22 -23.26
CA GLY A 733 12.81 -30.93 -22.95
C GLY A 733 11.31 -31.03 -22.64
N ILE A 734 10.74 -29.97 -22.09
CA ILE A 734 9.31 -29.87 -21.78
C ILE A 734 8.51 -29.29 -22.97
N PRO A 735 7.22 -29.63 -23.12
CA PRO A 735 6.37 -29.13 -24.20
C PRO A 735 5.85 -27.69 -23.98
N THR A 736 5.99 -27.15 -22.76
CA THR A 736 5.51 -25.81 -22.38
C THR A 736 6.66 -24.81 -22.26
N ARG A 737 6.32 -23.52 -22.23
CA ARG A 737 7.29 -22.50 -21.79
C ARG A 737 7.25 -22.35 -20.27
N LEU A 738 8.23 -22.92 -19.58
CA LEU A 738 8.36 -22.77 -18.12
C LEU A 738 9.23 -21.56 -17.75
N TRP A 739 8.72 -20.75 -16.84
CA TRP A 739 9.39 -19.60 -16.25
C TRP A 739 9.66 -19.88 -14.76
N LEU A 740 10.91 -19.73 -14.34
CA LEU A 740 11.34 -19.94 -12.96
C LEU A 740 11.96 -18.65 -12.41
N ALA A 741 11.40 -18.12 -11.33
CA ALA A 741 11.85 -16.88 -10.69
C ALA A 741 12.03 -17.09 -9.17
N PRO A 742 13.23 -17.50 -8.70
CA PRO A 742 13.50 -17.63 -7.28
C PRO A 742 13.19 -16.33 -6.51
N PRO A 743 12.60 -16.41 -5.30
CA PRO A 743 12.10 -15.22 -4.62
C PRO A 743 13.22 -14.32 -4.10
N THR A 744 14.39 -14.88 -3.76
CA THR A 744 15.57 -14.09 -3.36
C THR A 744 16.84 -14.56 -4.04
N LYS A 745 17.88 -13.71 -4.01
CA LYS A 745 19.22 -14.11 -4.46
C LYS A 745 19.81 -15.25 -3.64
N MET A 746 19.41 -15.41 -2.38
CA MET A 746 19.88 -16.51 -1.53
C MET A 746 19.30 -17.85 -2.00
N ASP A 747 18.01 -17.86 -2.37
CA ASP A 747 17.38 -19.04 -2.97
C ASP A 747 18.04 -19.38 -4.31
N ALA A 748 18.24 -18.39 -5.18
CA ALA A 748 18.90 -18.58 -6.47
C ALA A 748 20.32 -19.13 -6.33
N HIS A 749 21.10 -18.60 -5.38
CA HIS A 749 22.45 -19.06 -5.09
C HIS A 749 22.45 -20.50 -4.59
N GLN A 750 21.64 -20.82 -3.58
CA GLN A 750 21.58 -22.18 -3.04
C GLN A 750 21.11 -23.21 -4.07
N LEU A 751 20.11 -22.87 -4.90
CA LEU A 751 19.66 -23.73 -6.00
C LEU A 751 20.76 -23.92 -7.07
N THR A 752 21.64 -22.94 -7.25
CA THR A 752 22.78 -23.05 -8.15
C THR A 752 23.84 -24.00 -7.58
N GLU A 753 24.20 -23.84 -6.31
CA GLU A 753 25.17 -24.71 -5.61
C GLU A 753 24.72 -26.18 -5.57
N GLU A 754 23.42 -26.41 -5.41
CA GLU A 754 22.83 -27.74 -5.42
C GLU A 754 22.65 -28.33 -6.84
N GLY A 755 22.99 -27.58 -7.89
CA GLY A 755 22.96 -28.03 -9.29
C GLY A 755 21.59 -27.97 -9.97
N TYR A 756 20.55 -27.44 -9.32
CA TYR A 756 19.20 -27.36 -9.88
C TYR A 756 19.11 -26.47 -11.12
N TYR A 757 19.91 -25.41 -11.21
CA TYR A 757 19.97 -24.58 -12.43
C TYR A 757 20.38 -25.38 -13.67
N GLY A 758 21.27 -26.36 -13.51
CA GLY A 758 21.65 -27.27 -14.60
C GLY A 758 20.50 -28.19 -15.02
N ILE A 759 19.64 -28.60 -14.09
CA ILE A 759 18.43 -29.39 -14.37
C ILE A 759 17.42 -28.52 -15.15
N TYR A 760 17.15 -27.31 -14.67
CA TYR A 760 16.22 -26.38 -15.32
C TYR A 760 16.63 -26.04 -16.76
N GLY A 761 17.92 -25.76 -16.97
CA GLY A 761 18.46 -25.46 -18.30
C GLY A 761 18.34 -26.64 -19.26
N LYS A 762 18.61 -27.87 -18.81
CA LYS A 762 18.42 -29.10 -19.62
C LYS A 762 16.96 -29.35 -19.97
N ALA A 763 16.04 -29.02 -19.07
CA ALA A 763 14.61 -29.12 -19.32
C ALA A 763 14.11 -28.05 -20.31
N GLY A 764 14.86 -26.96 -20.53
CA GLY A 764 14.47 -25.85 -21.39
C GLY A 764 13.72 -24.72 -20.68
N ALA A 765 13.78 -24.67 -19.34
CA ALA A 765 13.14 -23.62 -18.57
C ALA A 765 13.87 -22.27 -18.72
N ARG A 766 13.10 -21.18 -18.68
CA ARG A 766 13.61 -19.81 -18.64
C ARG A 766 13.80 -19.38 -17.20
N MET A 767 15.03 -19.07 -16.84
CA MET A 767 15.37 -18.52 -15.53
C MET A 767 15.26 -16.99 -15.56
N GLU A 768 14.46 -16.44 -14.66
CA GLU A 768 14.41 -15.02 -14.37
C GLU A 768 15.28 -14.71 -13.16
N MET A 769 15.77 -13.46 -13.06
CA MET A 769 16.47 -13.02 -11.86
C MET A 769 15.51 -12.89 -10.66
N PRO A 770 16.02 -12.89 -9.43
CA PRO A 770 15.19 -12.75 -8.24
C PRO A 770 14.32 -11.49 -8.26
N GLY A 771 13.02 -11.66 -8.07
CA GLY A 771 12.05 -10.57 -8.12
C GLY A 771 10.64 -11.07 -8.47
N CYS A 772 9.69 -10.13 -8.59
CA CYS A 772 8.28 -10.44 -8.81
C CYS A 772 8.00 -11.03 -10.21
N SER A 773 8.86 -10.74 -11.19
CA SER A 773 8.78 -11.26 -12.57
C SER A 773 7.35 -11.14 -13.15
N LEU A 774 6.78 -12.23 -13.66
CA LEU A 774 5.46 -12.28 -14.29
C LEU A 774 4.30 -11.99 -13.32
N CYS A 775 4.49 -12.10 -12.00
CA CYS A 775 3.43 -11.90 -11.01
C CYS A 775 2.73 -10.53 -11.14
N MET A 776 3.49 -9.50 -11.54
CA MET A 776 2.93 -8.17 -11.77
C MET A 776 2.59 -7.87 -13.24
N GLY A 777 3.28 -8.50 -14.19
CA GLY A 777 3.10 -8.24 -15.63
C GLY A 777 3.43 -6.82 -16.08
N ASN A 778 4.24 -6.08 -15.31
CA ASN A 778 4.63 -4.71 -15.65
C ASN A 778 5.88 -4.63 -16.56
N GLN A 779 6.65 -5.72 -16.65
CA GLN A 779 7.86 -5.85 -17.48
C GLN A 779 7.72 -7.02 -18.46
N ALA A 780 8.26 -8.19 -18.12
CA ALA A 780 8.02 -9.41 -18.86
C ALA A 780 6.53 -9.81 -18.77
N ARG A 781 6.01 -10.32 -19.88
CA ARG A 781 4.64 -10.82 -20.00
C ARG A 781 4.65 -12.12 -20.80
N VAL A 782 3.67 -12.97 -20.53
CA VAL A 782 3.44 -14.19 -21.32
C VAL A 782 2.88 -13.83 -22.70
N GLN A 783 2.86 -14.79 -23.62
CA GLN A 783 2.29 -14.62 -24.95
C GLN A 783 0.79 -14.31 -24.87
N THR A 784 0.34 -13.36 -25.70
CA THR A 784 -1.08 -13.00 -25.84
C THR A 784 -1.92 -14.24 -26.13
N GLY A 785 -3.04 -14.39 -25.41
CA GLY A 785 -3.96 -15.51 -25.61
C GLY A 785 -3.52 -16.84 -25.02
N SER A 786 -2.37 -16.91 -24.34
CA SER A 786 -1.86 -18.16 -23.76
C SER A 786 -2.71 -18.62 -22.57
N THR A 787 -2.79 -19.95 -22.41
CA THR A 787 -3.29 -20.57 -21.20
C THR A 787 -2.12 -20.91 -20.28
N VAL A 788 -2.18 -20.43 -19.03
CA VAL A 788 -1.06 -20.42 -18.11
C VAL A 788 -1.41 -21.12 -16.81
N VAL A 789 -0.50 -21.93 -16.26
CA VAL A 789 -0.54 -22.34 -14.84
C VAL A 789 0.48 -21.53 -14.07
N SER A 790 0.06 -20.87 -12.99
CA SER A 790 0.87 -19.92 -12.25
C SER A 790 0.84 -20.18 -10.75
N THR A 791 2.00 -20.08 -10.10
CA THR A 791 2.10 -20.03 -8.63
C THR A 791 2.05 -18.60 -8.08
N SER A 792 1.78 -17.60 -8.92
CA SER A 792 1.56 -16.21 -8.48
C SER A 792 0.28 -16.06 -7.65
N THR A 793 0.02 -14.88 -7.11
CA THR A 793 -1.15 -14.64 -6.25
C THR A 793 -2.41 -14.27 -7.03
N ARG A 794 -2.28 -13.76 -8.27
CA ARG A 794 -3.39 -13.16 -9.02
C ARG A 794 -3.43 -13.65 -10.45
N ASN A 795 -4.62 -14.03 -10.87
CA ASN A 795 -4.92 -14.40 -12.25
C ASN A 795 -5.86 -13.42 -12.97
N PHE A 796 -6.15 -12.23 -12.41
CA PHE A 796 -7.05 -11.24 -13.04
C PHE A 796 -6.81 -11.05 -14.55
N PRO A 797 -7.84 -10.68 -15.33
CA PRO A 797 -7.71 -10.42 -16.76
C PRO A 797 -6.52 -9.51 -17.08
N ASN A 798 -5.75 -9.86 -18.10
CA ASN A 798 -4.59 -9.13 -18.59
C ASN A 798 -3.40 -9.01 -17.60
N ARG A 799 -3.42 -9.72 -16.46
CA ARG A 799 -2.37 -9.60 -15.44
C ARG A 799 -1.02 -10.12 -15.90
N LEU A 800 -0.92 -11.40 -16.29
CA LEU A 800 0.35 -12.00 -16.72
C LEU A 800 0.68 -11.66 -18.19
N GLY A 801 -0.35 -11.43 -19.01
CA GLY A 801 -0.24 -11.12 -20.43
C GLY A 801 -1.62 -10.76 -20.99
N ASP A 802 -1.68 -10.21 -22.20
CA ASP A 802 -2.94 -9.77 -22.79
C ASP A 802 -3.83 -10.95 -23.19
N ALA A 803 -5.12 -10.86 -22.86
CA ALA A 803 -6.14 -11.87 -23.20
C ALA A 803 -5.76 -13.32 -22.78
N THR A 804 -4.99 -13.48 -21.70
CA THR A 804 -4.56 -14.79 -21.20
C THR A 804 -5.61 -15.45 -20.32
N ASN A 805 -5.57 -16.78 -20.23
CA ASN A 805 -6.33 -17.56 -19.26
C ASN A 805 -5.38 -18.15 -18.21
N VAL A 806 -5.44 -17.68 -16.97
CA VAL A 806 -4.44 -18.04 -15.94
C VAL A 806 -5.07 -18.86 -14.81
N TYR A 807 -4.64 -20.11 -14.66
CA TYR A 807 -4.93 -20.93 -13.49
C TYR A 807 -3.93 -20.64 -12.36
N LEU A 808 -4.41 -20.53 -11.13
CA LEU A 808 -3.55 -20.51 -9.95
C LEU A 808 -3.43 -21.91 -9.34
N ALA A 809 -2.21 -22.38 -9.07
CA ALA A 809 -1.93 -23.73 -8.60
C ALA A 809 -0.70 -23.81 -7.67
N SER A 810 -0.48 -24.97 -7.06
CA SER A 810 0.76 -25.33 -6.37
C SER A 810 1.95 -25.45 -7.32
N ALA A 811 3.17 -25.36 -6.79
CA ALA A 811 4.39 -25.47 -7.59
C ALA A 811 4.58 -26.87 -8.15
N GLU A 812 4.20 -27.89 -7.38
CA GLU A 812 4.22 -29.29 -7.76
C GLU A 812 3.26 -29.56 -8.91
N LEU A 813 2.00 -29.09 -8.81
CA LEU A 813 1.02 -29.23 -9.90
C LEU A 813 1.44 -28.44 -11.13
N ALA A 814 1.98 -27.22 -10.97
CA ALA A 814 2.52 -26.43 -12.06
C ALA A 814 3.68 -27.14 -12.77
N ALA A 815 4.59 -27.75 -12.02
CA ALA A 815 5.68 -28.53 -12.59
C ALA A 815 5.16 -29.75 -13.37
N VAL A 816 4.20 -30.50 -12.84
CA VAL A 816 3.55 -31.61 -13.57
C VAL A 816 2.88 -31.10 -14.86
N ALA A 817 2.12 -30.01 -14.79
CA ALA A 817 1.47 -29.41 -15.95
C ALA A 817 2.50 -28.96 -17.01
N SER A 818 3.66 -28.46 -16.58
CA SER A 818 4.74 -28.06 -17.49
C SER A 818 5.33 -29.23 -18.27
N ILE A 819 5.41 -30.41 -17.64
CA ILE A 819 5.96 -31.65 -18.19
C ILE A 819 4.98 -32.28 -19.18
N ILE A 820 3.68 -32.27 -18.86
CA ILE A 820 2.65 -32.96 -19.65
C ILE A 820 2.08 -32.06 -20.75
N GLY A 821 2.09 -30.73 -20.58
CA GLY A 821 1.51 -29.77 -21.53
C GLY A 821 -0.01 -29.57 -21.40
N LYS A 822 -0.60 -30.06 -20.31
CA LYS A 822 -2.01 -29.90 -19.95
C LYS A 822 -2.17 -30.03 -18.44
N LEU A 823 -3.32 -29.62 -17.90
CA LEU A 823 -3.70 -29.98 -16.53
C LEU A 823 -3.83 -31.50 -16.42
N PRO A 824 -3.09 -32.17 -15.51
CA PRO A 824 -3.14 -33.61 -15.36
C PRO A 824 -4.51 -34.07 -14.85
N THR A 825 -4.83 -35.33 -15.07
CA THR A 825 -5.87 -35.99 -14.27
C THR A 825 -5.40 -36.14 -12.82
N VAL A 826 -6.33 -36.31 -11.89
CA VAL A 826 -6.00 -36.57 -10.47
C VAL A 826 -5.09 -37.79 -10.34
N GLU A 827 -5.36 -38.85 -11.10
CA GLU A 827 -4.57 -40.08 -11.08
C GLU A 827 -3.14 -39.86 -11.59
N GLU A 828 -2.96 -39.14 -12.71
CA GLU A 828 -1.64 -38.77 -13.22
C GLU A 828 -0.88 -37.92 -12.20
N TYR A 829 -1.52 -36.89 -11.63
CA TYR A 829 -0.91 -36.04 -10.61
C TYR A 829 -0.44 -36.85 -9.39
N MET A 830 -1.29 -37.74 -8.87
CA MET A 830 -0.98 -38.54 -7.68
C MET A 830 0.17 -39.52 -7.92
N GLN A 831 0.47 -39.90 -9.16
CA GLN A 831 1.69 -40.67 -9.47
C GLN A 831 2.96 -39.82 -9.28
N TYR A 832 2.96 -38.59 -9.80
CA TYR A 832 4.07 -37.66 -9.59
C TYR A 832 4.21 -37.22 -8.14
N ALA A 833 3.10 -37.01 -7.43
CA ALA A 833 3.09 -36.59 -6.04
C ALA A 833 3.73 -37.64 -5.12
N LYS A 834 3.44 -38.93 -5.34
CA LYS A 834 4.09 -40.04 -4.59
C LYS A 834 5.62 -40.02 -4.70
N ASP A 835 6.14 -39.67 -5.88
CA ASP A 835 7.58 -39.55 -6.07
C ASP A 835 8.15 -38.41 -5.21
N ILE A 836 7.50 -37.24 -5.20
CA ILE A 836 7.93 -36.10 -4.37
C ILE A 836 7.85 -36.46 -2.88
N ASP A 837 6.74 -37.06 -2.44
CA ASP A 837 6.52 -37.46 -1.04
C ASP A 837 7.65 -38.39 -0.55
N SER A 838 8.13 -39.28 -1.42
CA SER A 838 9.26 -40.18 -1.09
C SER A 838 10.59 -39.45 -0.85
N MET A 839 10.73 -38.21 -1.32
CA MET A 839 11.91 -37.36 -1.22
C MET A 839 11.68 -36.11 -0.34
N ALA A 840 10.53 -36.00 0.32
CA ALA A 840 10.08 -34.78 0.99
C ALA A 840 11.10 -34.20 1.99
N ALA A 841 11.81 -35.07 2.74
CA ALA A 841 12.81 -34.64 3.72
C ALA A 841 14.03 -33.94 3.09
N ASP A 842 14.38 -34.24 1.85
CA ASP A 842 15.45 -33.56 1.11
C ASP A 842 14.93 -32.30 0.39
N VAL A 843 13.74 -32.40 -0.19
CA VAL A 843 13.09 -31.34 -0.98
C VAL A 843 12.75 -30.13 -0.11
N TYR A 844 12.04 -30.35 1.01
CA TYR A 844 11.49 -29.27 1.85
C TYR A 844 12.43 -28.86 2.99
N ARG A 845 13.72 -28.66 2.69
CA ARG A 845 14.70 -28.05 3.61
C ARG A 845 14.73 -26.53 3.44
N TYR A 846 14.33 -25.77 4.44
CA TYR A 846 14.29 -24.30 4.36
C TYR A 846 15.68 -23.67 4.58
N LEU A 847 15.83 -22.40 4.17
CA LEU A 847 17.09 -21.68 4.37
C LEU A 847 17.25 -21.27 5.84
N SER A 848 18.22 -21.88 6.52
CA SER A 848 18.62 -21.53 7.90
C SER A 848 20.02 -20.92 7.86
N PHE A 849 20.11 -19.58 7.82
CA PHE A 849 21.37 -18.85 7.60
C PHE A 849 22.37 -19.05 8.75
N ASP A 850 21.88 -19.29 9.96
CA ASP A 850 22.66 -19.67 11.13
C ASP A 850 23.33 -21.05 10.99
N GLN A 851 22.94 -21.85 9.99
CA GLN A 851 23.51 -23.17 9.69
C GLN A 851 24.39 -23.16 8.43
N ILE A 852 24.45 -22.04 7.70
CA ILE A 852 25.29 -21.90 6.50
C ILE A 852 26.58 -21.18 6.88
N ALA A 853 27.73 -21.86 6.74
CA ALA A 853 29.03 -21.38 7.22
C ALA A 853 29.38 -19.98 6.71
N GLU A 854 29.18 -19.72 5.41
CA GLU A 854 29.45 -18.42 4.78
C GLU A 854 28.69 -17.27 5.46
N PHE A 855 27.40 -17.44 5.74
CA PHE A 855 26.58 -16.42 6.40
C PHE A 855 27.01 -16.19 7.85
N ARG A 856 27.33 -17.26 8.58
CA ARG A 856 27.82 -17.17 9.97
C ARG A 856 29.15 -16.43 10.06
N GLU A 857 30.09 -16.76 9.18
CA GLU A 857 31.43 -16.16 9.17
C GLU A 857 31.34 -14.67 8.82
N ALA A 858 30.55 -14.32 7.80
CA ALA A 858 30.32 -12.92 7.44
C ALA A 858 29.59 -12.14 8.55
N ALA A 859 28.57 -12.73 9.19
CA ALA A 859 27.87 -12.11 10.33
C ALA A 859 28.79 -11.90 11.54
N ALA A 860 29.68 -12.85 11.85
CA ALA A 860 30.65 -12.72 12.94
C ALA A 860 31.71 -11.65 12.69
N ASN A 861 32.06 -11.40 11.42
CA ASN A 861 33.03 -10.39 11.00
C ASN A 861 32.42 -9.00 10.77
N ALA A 862 31.09 -8.87 10.88
CA ALA A 862 30.40 -7.61 10.65
C ALA A 862 30.79 -6.55 11.70
N LYS A 863 31.02 -5.31 11.26
CA LYS A 863 31.27 -4.18 12.16
C LYS A 863 29.94 -3.67 12.73
N ILE A 864 29.55 -4.24 13.85
CA ILE A 864 28.28 -3.93 14.52
C ILE A 864 28.35 -2.51 15.14
N PRO A 865 27.44 -1.59 14.79
CA PRO A 865 27.40 -0.27 15.41
C PRO A 865 26.95 -0.36 16.87
N VAL A 866 27.47 0.54 17.73
CA VAL A 866 26.93 0.71 19.09
C VAL A 866 25.54 1.35 18.97
N VAL A 867 24.50 0.62 19.37
CA VAL A 867 23.14 1.12 19.50
C VAL A 867 22.95 1.52 20.97
N GLN A 868 22.60 2.77 21.25
CA GLN A 868 22.20 3.16 22.61
C GLN A 868 20.83 2.53 22.90
N ALA A 869 20.73 1.89 24.07
CA ALA A 869 19.54 1.17 24.54
C ALA A 869 18.33 2.08 24.74
#